data_AF-A0A2D0N4B4-F1
#
_entry.id   AF-A0A2D0N4B4-F1
#
_cell.length_a   1.000
_cell.length_b   1.000
_cell.length_c   1.000
_cell.angle_alpha   90.00
_cell.angle_beta   90.00
_cell.angle_gamma   90.00
#
_symmetry.space_group_name_H-M   'P 1'
#
loop_
_entity.id
_entity.type
_entity.pdbx_description
1 polymer ?
#
loop_
_entity_poly.entity_id
_entity_poly.type
_entity_poly.pdbx_seq_one_letter_code
_entity_poly.pdbx_strand_id
1 'polypeptide(L)'
;MMRRSLLLLLVCICIGIQSYAQSTDHLLKPIPDKLVVLTFDDGVSTHATYVAPLLKKYGFGGSFYVCEFPPDFEDKHKYMTWEQIRGLHDLGFEVANHTGRHTHLDEVDEVGITRELEYIEDRCAQYGIPKPNTFAYPAYYTNPKAIPIMAKKGYTFARIGGGRPYDPRVDHPYFIPSYSTTGDDKLRVLEAIQQARDGKIVVLTVHGVPDYAHDWVTTPRDLFEAYLQYLRDNQYKVISLADLAEYIDPVAARKNIPATVPDPKGKPVVLPETVGINIDYGKTVGDMDPVYAWFGHDEPNYTYMKDGRKLLSGLADLSPVPVYVRTHNLLTTGDGSPALKWGSTNAYTEDEQGRPVYDWTIVDKIFDTYVERGMKPLVEIGFMPKALSSKPEPYRHDWAPGNPYGNIYTGWAYPPEDYTKWAELVYQWVRHAVDRYGKTEVESWYWEPWNEPNIGYWQGTTEEYLKLYDYTADAVKRALPTAIIGGPHSTGPSWDKAAEFLETFLQHCIDGKNYATGESGAPLDFVAFHAKGGPKFIEDHVQMNLGTQMRDVSRGFEIVASFPAWKNLPIVIGESDPEGCAACSMDVYPHNGYRNGTMYSSYTAAAFARKMALADHFGVNFKGAVTWAFEFEDQPWFHGFRDLATNGIDKPVLNVFRMFGMMSGRRAAVSGDLAYDFRTVRDSSVRGAKTDVNALATIGEHSAEIMVWNYHDDDRLGPAVPVNLNLSGLPDGKMQVQHYRVDATHSNAYTAWKKMGSPQYPNSRQVAELEAASGLELLENPKWEETQAGKLELNISIPRQGVSLLKLRW
;
A
#
# COMPACT_ATOMS: atom_id res chain seq x y z
N MET A 1 19.01 -32.04 -68.36
CA MET A 1 17.72 -32.62 -67.94
C MET A 1 17.45 -32.13 -66.53
N MET A 2 16.42 -31.30 -66.34
CA MET A 2 15.70 -30.94 -65.08
C MET A 2 16.52 -30.62 -63.80
N ARG A 3 16.19 -29.68 -62.91
CA ARG A 3 15.32 -28.50 -62.80
C ARG A 3 15.65 -27.99 -61.35
N ARG A 4 15.52 -26.68 -61.09
CA ARG A 4 15.39 -26.03 -59.75
C ARG A 4 16.66 -25.67 -58.96
N SER A 5 17.13 -24.45 -59.23
CA SER A 5 17.78 -23.57 -58.25
C SER A 5 17.03 -22.24 -58.27
N LEU A 6 16.31 -21.87 -57.20
CA LEU A 6 16.11 -20.47 -56.76
C LEU A 6 15.26 -20.42 -55.47
N LEU A 7 15.65 -19.53 -54.56
CA LEU A 7 14.98 -19.04 -53.34
C LEU A 7 15.05 -19.91 -52.06
N LEU A 8 16.10 -19.66 -51.27
CA LEU A 8 16.05 -19.72 -49.81
C LEU A 8 16.40 -18.31 -49.27
N LEU A 9 15.39 -17.53 -48.92
CA LEU A 9 15.49 -16.30 -48.12
C LEU A 9 14.23 -16.22 -47.25
N LEU A 10 14.41 -15.87 -45.97
CA LEU A 10 13.42 -15.73 -44.88
C LEU A 10 12.90 -17.02 -44.22
N VAL A 11 13.60 -17.45 -43.16
CA VAL A 11 12.99 -18.11 -42.01
C VAL A 11 12.86 -17.06 -40.92
N CYS A 12 11.68 -16.45 -40.79
CA CYS A 12 11.27 -15.65 -39.64
C CYS A 12 10.08 -16.36 -38.97
N ILE A 13 10.28 -16.71 -37.70
CA ILE A 13 9.32 -16.63 -36.58
C ILE A 13 7.88 -17.00 -36.91
N CYS A 14 7.44 -18.21 -36.53
CA CYS A 14 6.04 -18.53 -36.25
C CYS A 14 5.94 -19.86 -35.47
N ILE A 15 6.26 -19.88 -34.18
CA ILE A 15 5.74 -20.88 -33.24
C ILE A 15 5.44 -20.16 -31.92
N GLY A 16 4.16 -20.12 -31.53
CA GLY A 16 3.75 -19.66 -30.19
C GLY A 16 2.61 -18.64 -30.13
N ILE A 17 1.65 -18.62 -31.05
CA ILE A 17 0.33 -18.04 -30.78
C ILE A 17 -0.64 -19.21 -30.62
N GLN A 18 -0.84 -19.67 -29.39
CA GLN A 18 -2.08 -20.34 -29.04
C GLN A 18 -3.15 -19.25 -29.03
N SER A 19 -3.94 -19.21 -30.08
CA SER A 19 -5.21 -18.50 -30.11
C SER A 19 -6.06 -19.01 -28.94
N TYR A 20 -6.40 -18.12 -28.00
CA TYR A 20 -7.56 -18.31 -27.13
C TYR A 20 -8.78 -18.40 -28.04
N ALA A 21 -9.16 -19.62 -28.44
CA ALA A 21 -10.50 -19.86 -28.92
C ALA A 21 -11.44 -19.56 -27.74
N GLN A 22 -12.19 -18.45 -27.82
CA GLN A 22 -13.22 -18.12 -26.84
C GLN A 22 -14.23 -19.27 -26.83
N SER A 23 -14.23 -20.07 -25.77
CA SER A 23 -15.16 -21.19 -25.61
C SER A 23 -16.60 -20.64 -25.62
N THR A 24 -17.44 -21.21 -26.48
CA THR A 24 -18.89 -20.95 -26.55
C THR A 24 -19.68 -22.04 -25.84
N ASP A 25 -19.03 -22.83 -24.97
CA ASP A 25 -19.61 -24.04 -24.37
C ASP A 25 -20.78 -23.74 -23.41
N HIS A 26 -21.00 -22.46 -23.07
CA HIS A 26 -22.14 -21.99 -22.29
C HIS A 26 -23.30 -21.43 -23.13
N LEU A 27 -23.19 -21.39 -24.47
CA LEU A 27 -24.31 -21.04 -25.33
C LEU A 27 -25.12 -22.29 -25.66
N LEU A 28 -26.37 -22.34 -25.18
CA LEU A 28 -27.31 -23.42 -25.44
C LEU A 28 -27.85 -23.38 -26.88
N LYS A 29 -27.98 -22.16 -27.43
CA LYS A 29 -28.44 -21.88 -28.80
C LYS A 29 -27.76 -20.63 -29.34
N PRO A 30 -27.65 -20.47 -30.67
CA PRO A 30 -27.23 -19.20 -31.25
C PRO A 30 -28.15 -18.04 -30.80
N ILE A 31 -27.55 -16.91 -30.45
CA ILE A 31 -28.30 -15.68 -30.15
C ILE A 31 -28.84 -15.13 -31.46
N PRO A 32 -30.17 -14.96 -31.62
CA PRO A 32 -30.74 -14.41 -32.84
C PRO A 32 -30.46 -12.91 -32.92
N ASP A 33 -30.27 -12.42 -34.14
CA ASP A 33 -30.34 -10.97 -34.40
C ASP A 33 -31.70 -10.43 -33.98
N LYS A 34 -31.72 -9.14 -33.65
CA LYS A 34 -32.89 -8.39 -33.18
C LYS A 34 -33.48 -8.92 -31.87
N LEU A 35 -32.64 -9.46 -30.98
CA LEU A 35 -33.02 -9.83 -29.61
C LEU A 35 -32.82 -8.66 -28.64
N VAL A 36 -33.91 -8.22 -28.02
CA VAL A 36 -33.93 -7.11 -27.05
C VAL A 36 -34.53 -7.59 -25.73
N VAL A 37 -33.94 -7.16 -24.61
CA VAL A 37 -34.49 -7.33 -23.27
C VAL A 37 -34.99 -5.98 -22.77
N LEU A 38 -36.23 -5.93 -22.27
CA LEU A 38 -36.76 -4.76 -21.59
C LEU A 38 -36.73 -4.99 -20.07
N THR A 39 -36.16 -4.02 -19.36
CA THR A 39 -36.06 -4.01 -17.89
C THR A 39 -36.65 -2.72 -17.33
N PHE A 40 -37.35 -2.85 -16.20
CA PHE A 40 -38.09 -1.77 -15.56
C PHE A 40 -37.74 -1.67 -14.08
N ASP A 41 -37.37 -0.47 -13.61
CA ASP A 41 -36.69 -0.28 -12.32
C ASP A 41 -37.58 0.42 -11.28
N ASP A 42 -37.24 0.24 -10.01
CA ASP A 42 -37.81 0.93 -8.83
C ASP A 42 -39.27 0.61 -8.48
N GLY A 43 -39.94 -0.25 -9.25
CA GLY A 43 -41.31 -0.67 -8.95
C GLY A 43 -42.35 0.46 -8.96
N VAL A 44 -42.17 1.47 -9.81
CA VAL A 44 -43.07 2.62 -9.90
C VAL A 44 -44.47 2.26 -10.43
N SER A 45 -45.49 2.99 -10.00
CA SER A 45 -46.92 2.67 -10.22
C SER A 45 -47.33 2.55 -11.69
N THR A 46 -46.63 3.26 -12.59
CA THR A 46 -46.88 3.23 -14.04
C THR A 46 -46.46 1.94 -14.71
N HIS A 47 -45.64 1.11 -14.06
CA HIS A 47 -45.33 -0.24 -14.52
C HIS A 47 -46.59 -1.09 -14.66
N ALA A 48 -47.40 -1.18 -13.60
CA ALA A 48 -48.63 -1.96 -13.61
C ALA A 48 -49.76 -1.26 -14.37
N THR A 49 -49.87 0.06 -14.24
CA THR A 49 -51.05 0.79 -14.75
C THR A 49 -50.95 1.17 -16.22
N TYR A 50 -49.74 1.21 -16.80
CA TYR A 50 -49.54 1.63 -18.18
C TYR A 50 -48.59 0.71 -18.97
N VAL A 51 -47.38 0.45 -18.45
CA VAL A 51 -46.35 -0.33 -19.18
C VAL A 51 -46.80 -1.77 -19.43
N ALA A 52 -47.22 -2.51 -18.40
CA ALA A 52 -47.59 -3.92 -18.53
C ALA A 52 -48.77 -4.16 -19.50
N PRO A 53 -49.88 -3.40 -19.45
CA PRO A 53 -50.94 -3.49 -20.47
C PRO A 53 -50.43 -3.23 -21.89
N LEU A 54 -49.52 -2.27 -22.05
CA LEU A 54 -48.97 -1.91 -23.35
C LEU A 54 -48.05 -3.01 -23.90
N LEU A 55 -47.13 -3.54 -23.09
CA LEU A 55 -46.29 -4.68 -23.48
C LEU A 55 -47.15 -5.88 -23.89
N LYS A 56 -48.27 -6.15 -23.20
CA LYS A 56 -49.21 -7.19 -23.60
C LYS A 56 -49.86 -6.95 -24.95
N LYS A 57 -50.28 -5.72 -25.25
CA LYS A 57 -50.81 -5.33 -26.56
C LYS A 57 -49.79 -5.56 -27.68
N TYR A 58 -48.50 -5.36 -27.40
CA TYR A 58 -47.43 -5.58 -28.37
C TYR A 58 -46.98 -7.05 -28.45
N GLY A 59 -47.25 -7.86 -27.43
CA GLY A 59 -46.80 -9.25 -27.33
C GLY A 59 -45.35 -9.38 -26.87
N PHE A 60 -44.85 -8.40 -26.12
CA PHE A 60 -43.47 -8.33 -25.66
C PHE A 60 -43.34 -8.81 -24.21
N GLY A 61 -42.21 -9.45 -23.90
CA GLY A 61 -41.78 -9.74 -22.53
C GLY A 61 -41.15 -8.53 -21.83
N GLY A 62 -40.87 -8.67 -20.53
CA GLY A 62 -40.22 -7.65 -19.74
C GLY A 62 -39.95 -8.12 -18.31
N SER A 63 -38.94 -7.51 -17.68
CA SER A 63 -38.49 -7.80 -16.31
C SER A 63 -38.69 -6.58 -15.43
N PHE A 64 -39.44 -6.73 -14.35
CA PHE A 64 -39.76 -5.66 -13.42
C PHE A 64 -38.98 -5.85 -12.12
N TYR A 65 -37.95 -5.02 -11.93
CA TYR A 65 -37.06 -5.00 -10.78
C TYR A 65 -37.71 -4.20 -9.65
N VAL A 66 -38.15 -4.89 -8.60
CA VAL A 66 -38.93 -4.30 -7.52
C VAL A 66 -38.10 -4.08 -6.26
N CYS A 67 -38.34 -2.95 -5.60
CA CYS A 67 -37.85 -2.59 -4.27
C CYS A 67 -38.96 -1.86 -3.50
N GLU A 68 -38.84 -1.76 -2.17
CA GLU A 68 -39.64 -0.84 -1.36
C GLU A 68 -38.85 0.46 -1.15
N PHE A 69 -38.85 1.32 -2.17
CA PHE A 69 -38.00 2.51 -2.25
C PHE A 69 -38.27 3.51 -1.10
N PRO A 70 -37.29 3.77 -0.20
CA PRO A 70 -37.51 4.65 0.94
C PRO A 70 -37.37 6.13 0.57
N PRO A 71 -38.02 7.04 1.32
CA PRO A 71 -39.06 6.80 2.32
C PRO A 71 -40.47 6.67 1.69
N ASP A 72 -40.58 6.87 0.38
CA ASP A 72 -41.83 7.17 -0.32
C ASP A 72 -42.63 5.95 -0.76
N PHE A 73 -42.16 4.72 -0.50
CA PHE A 73 -42.84 3.50 -0.94
C PHE A 73 -44.33 3.45 -0.54
N GLU A 74 -44.72 4.05 0.59
CA GLU A 74 -46.12 4.13 1.03
C GLU A 74 -47.02 4.96 0.08
N ASP A 75 -46.46 5.85 -0.74
CA ASP A 75 -47.20 6.62 -1.73
C ASP A 75 -47.51 5.75 -2.96
N LYS A 76 -48.71 5.17 -2.97
CA LYS A 76 -49.19 4.30 -4.06
C LYS A 76 -49.60 5.04 -5.33
N HIS A 77 -49.55 6.38 -5.33
CA HIS A 77 -49.56 7.13 -6.59
C HIS A 77 -48.20 7.06 -7.29
N LYS A 78 -47.10 6.94 -6.53
CA LYS A 78 -45.73 6.85 -7.03
C LYS A 78 -45.27 5.41 -7.27
N TYR A 79 -45.53 4.51 -6.32
CA TYR A 79 -45.04 3.12 -6.35
C TYR A 79 -46.17 2.09 -6.43
N MET A 80 -45.87 0.91 -6.96
CA MET A 80 -46.85 -0.17 -7.00
C MET A 80 -47.18 -0.71 -5.59
N THR A 81 -48.42 -1.14 -5.43
CA THR A 81 -48.83 -2.08 -4.38
C THR A 81 -48.32 -3.48 -4.71
N TRP A 82 -48.14 -4.33 -3.70
CA TRP A 82 -47.74 -5.72 -3.94
C TRP A 82 -48.80 -6.53 -4.68
N GLU A 83 -50.08 -6.16 -4.57
CA GLU A 83 -51.16 -6.70 -5.41
C GLU A 83 -50.97 -6.34 -6.89
N GLN A 84 -50.50 -5.13 -7.19
CA GLN A 84 -50.14 -4.72 -8.56
C GLN A 84 -48.88 -5.45 -9.05
N ILE A 85 -47.86 -5.63 -8.20
CA ILE A 85 -46.66 -6.42 -8.53
C ILE A 85 -47.04 -7.88 -8.82
N ARG A 86 -47.90 -8.48 -8.01
CA ARG A 86 -48.49 -9.82 -8.28
C ARG A 86 -49.26 -9.83 -9.61
N GLY A 87 -49.97 -8.75 -9.92
CA GLY A 87 -50.64 -8.56 -11.21
C GLY A 87 -49.68 -8.61 -12.41
N LEU A 88 -48.43 -8.13 -12.28
CA LEU A 88 -47.41 -8.28 -13.33
C LEU A 88 -47.09 -9.76 -13.56
N HIS A 89 -46.92 -10.53 -12.48
CA HIS A 89 -46.70 -11.97 -12.54
C HIS A 89 -47.90 -12.71 -13.14
N ASP A 90 -49.13 -12.38 -12.75
CA ASP A 90 -50.36 -12.98 -13.29
C ASP A 90 -50.50 -12.72 -14.79
N LEU A 91 -50.01 -11.57 -15.26
CA LEU A 91 -49.90 -11.27 -16.68
C LEU A 91 -48.79 -12.08 -17.35
N GLY A 92 -47.87 -12.72 -16.63
CA GLY A 92 -46.77 -13.51 -17.17
C GLY A 92 -45.53 -12.67 -17.48
N PHE A 93 -45.32 -11.57 -16.76
CA PHE A 93 -44.04 -10.85 -16.75
C PHE A 93 -43.14 -11.36 -15.64
N GLU A 94 -41.83 -11.14 -15.80
CA GLU A 94 -40.86 -11.44 -14.77
C GLU A 94 -40.90 -10.37 -13.67
N VAL A 95 -40.99 -10.80 -12.41
CA VAL A 95 -40.78 -9.96 -11.22
C VAL A 95 -39.43 -10.32 -10.64
N ALA A 96 -38.53 -9.33 -10.54
CA ALA A 96 -37.11 -9.50 -10.25
C ALA A 96 -36.65 -8.63 -9.08
N ASN A 97 -35.46 -8.90 -8.54
CA ASN A 97 -34.99 -8.29 -7.30
C ASN A 97 -34.14 -7.03 -7.55
N HIS A 98 -34.47 -5.92 -6.88
CA HIS A 98 -33.72 -4.65 -6.92
C HIS A 98 -33.23 -4.19 -5.55
N THR A 99 -32.91 -5.14 -4.66
CA THR A 99 -32.72 -4.97 -3.20
C THR A 99 -34.00 -4.56 -2.46
N GLY A 100 -34.04 -4.81 -1.15
CA GLY A 100 -35.19 -4.49 -0.33
C GLY A 100 -35.54 -3.02 -0.33
N ARG A 101 -34.51 -2.16 -0.21
CA ARG A 101 -34.68 -0.71 0.04
C ARG A 101 -33.92 0.16 -0.95
N HIS A 102 -33.65 -0.34 -2.16
CA HIS A 102 -32.78 0.32 -3.13
C HIS A 102 -31.36 0.59 -2.54
N THR A 103 -30.87 -0.33 -1.71
CA THR A 103 -29.58 -0.24 -1.04
C THR A 103 -28.44 -0.49 -2.03
N HIS A 104 -27.46 0.40 -2.09
CA HIS A 104 -26.26 0.16 -2.88
C HIS A 104 -25.43 -0.96 -2.25
N LEU A 105 -25.06 -1.99 -3.03
CA LEU A 105 -24.43 -3.18 -2.46
C LEU A 105 -22.99 -2.94 -1.96
N ASP A 106 -22.32 -1.87 -2.40
CA ASP A 106 -20.99 -1.48 -1.93
C ASP A 106 -21.01 -0.79 -0.55
N GLU A 107 -22.19 -0.40 -0.06
CA GLU A 107 -22.38 0.21 1.25
C GLU A 107 -22.65 -0.83 2.36
N VAL A 108 -22.82 -2.11 2.00
CA VAL A 108 -23.18 -3.18 2.93
C VAL A 108 -22.23 -4.38 2.86
N ASP A 109 -22.12 -5.10 3.99
CA ASP A 109 -21.35 -6.33 4.10
C ASP A 109 -22.15 -7.56 3.63
N GLU A 110 -21.60 -8.78 3.78
CA GLU A 110 -22.25 -10.01 3.31
C GLU A 110 -23.60 -10.27 3.99
N VAL A 111 -23.72 -9.89 5.27
CA VAL A 111 -24.95 -10.02 6.05
C VAL A 111 -25.98 -9.01 5.53
N GLY A 112 -25.57 -7.78 5.29
CA GLY A 112 -26.41 -6.74 4.69
C GLY A 112 -26.88 -7.10 3.28
N ILE A 113 -26.00 -7.57 2.39
CA ILE A 113 -26.35 -8.04 1.04
C ILE A 113 -27.39 -9.17 1.14
N THR A 114 -27.13 -10.16 1.99
CA THR A 114 -28.04 -11.30 2.18
C THR A 114 -29.42 -10.82 2.62
N ARG A 115 -29.48 -9.92 3.60
CA ARG A 115 -30.72 -9.35 4.13
C ARG A 115 -31.49 -8.54 3.08
N GLU A 116 -30.80 -7.73 2.29
CA GLU A 116 -31.43 -6.93 1.24
C GLU A 116 -32.01 -7.80 0.11
N LEU A 117 -31.33 -8.90 -0.25
CA LEU A 117 -31.86 -9.87 -1.21
C LEU A 117 -33.07 -10.61 -0.63
N GLU A 118 -32.95 -11.15 0.58
CA GLU A 118 -34.00 -11.91 1.26
C GLU A 118 -35.28 -11.10 1.45
N TYR A 119 -35.17 -9.79 1.67
CA TYR A 119 -36.34 -8.94 1.82
C TYR A 119 -37.32 -9.07 0.64
N ILE A 120 -36.84 -8.92 -0.60
CA ILE A 120 -37.69 -9.04 -1.78
C ILE A 120 -38.08 -10.50 -2.05
N GLU A 121 -37.19 -11.46 -1.77
CA GLU A 121 -37.51 -12.90 -1.85
C GLU A 121 -38.72 -13.24 -0.96
N ASP A 122 -38.72 -12.78 0.29
CA ASP A 122 -39.76 -13.00 1.29
C ASP A 122 -41.07 -12.29 0.93
N ARG A 123 -40.99 -11.06 0.41
CA ARG A 123 -42.18 -10.34 -0.05
C ARG A 123 -42.81 -11.03 -1.25
N CYS A 124 -42.02 -11.50 -2.23
CA CYS A 124 -42.56 -12.28 -3.33
C CYS A 124 -43.29 -13.53 -2.83
N ALA A 125 -42.70 -14.26 -1.88
CA ALA A 125 -43.32 -15.44 -1.27
C ALA A 125 -44.66 -15.12 -0.57
N GLN A 126 -44.74 -14.00 0.17
CA GLN A 126 -45.97 -13.56 0.86
C GLN A 126 -47.14 -13.31 -0.11
N TYR A 127 -46.85 -12.85 -1.33
CA TYR A 127 -47.87 -12.54 -2.34
C TYR A 127 -48.04 -13.64 -3.39
N GLY A 128 -47.44 -14.83 -3.18
CA GLY A 128 -47.56 -15.96 -4.10
C GLY A 128 -46.84 -15.75 -5.44
N ILE A 129 -45.84 -14.88 -5.48
CA ILE A 129 -44.99 -14.64 -6.63
C ILE A 129 -43.78 -15.58 -6.54
N PRO A 130 -43.35 -16.24 -7.64
CA PRO A 130 -42.14 -17.06 -7.63
C PRO A 130 -40.92 -16.32 -7.12
N LYS A 131 -40.01 -17.05 -6.46
CA LYS A 131 -38.76 -16.48 -5.98
C LYS A 131 -38.00 -15.82 -7.15
N PRO A 132 -37.62 -14.53 -7.03
CA PRO A 132 -36.79 -13.86 -8.04
C PRO A 132 -35.49 -14.61 -8.28
N ASN A 133 -35.10 -14.75 -9.54
CA ASN A 133 -33.83 -15.37 -9.94
C ASN A 133 -32.97 -14.48 -10.84
N THR A 134 -33.42 -13.26 -11.17
CA THR A 134 -32.56 -12.22 -11.77
C THR A 134 -32.47 -11.00 -10.87
N PHE A 135 -31.40 -10.24 -11.04
CA PHE A 135 -31.07 -9.11 -10.17
C PHE A 135 -30.66 -7.85 -10.96
N ALA A 136 -30.95 -6.70 -10.37
CA ALA A 136 -30.42 -5.43 -10.84
C ALA A 136 -29.77 -4.67 -9.71
N TYR A 137 -28.54 -4.20 -9.94
CA TYR A 137 -27.81 -3.42 -8.93
C TYR A 137 -28.36 -1.98 -8.85
N PRO A 138 -28.85 -1.54 -7.67
CA PRO A 138 -29.27 -0.16 -7.46
C PRO A 138 -28.15 0.82 -7.81
N ALA A 139 -28.49 1.83 -8.63
CA ALA A 139 -27.55 2.80 -9.20
C ALA A 139 -26.26 2.20 -9.81
N TYR A 140 -26.31 0.92 -10.21
CA TYR A 140 -25.21 0.14 -10.77
C TYR A 140 -24.04 -0.14 -9.82
N TYR A 141 -24.17 0.16 -8.53
CA TYR A 141 -23.12 -0.13 -7.55
C TYR A 141 -23.06 -1.63 -7.24
N THR A 142 -21.90 -2.22 -7.54
CA THR A 142 -21.68 -3.66 -7.36
C THR A 142 -20.80 -3.95 -6.15
N ASN A 143 -20.90 -5.17 -5.63
CA ASN A 143 -20.00 -5.66 -4.59
C ASN A 143 -19.50 -7.06 -4.98
N PRO A 144 -18.19 -7.31 -5.06
CA PRO A 144 -17.66 -8.64 -5.40
C PRO A 144 -18.20 -9.75 -4.49
N LYS A 145 -18.52 -9.44 -3.23
CA LYS A 145 -19.11 -10.37 -2.27
C LYS A 145 -20.54 -10.80 -2.66
N ALA A 146 -21.25 -10.00 -3.46
CA ALA A 146 -22.59 -10.35 -3.94
C ALA A 146 -22.57 -11.55 -4.92
N ILE A 147 -21.47 -11.77 -5.66
CA ILE A 147 -21.37 -12.86 -6.64
C ILE A 147 -21.58 -14.24 -6.01
N PRO A 148 -20.79 -14.67 -4.99
CA PRO A 148 -21.00 -15.97 -4.36
C PRO A 148 -22.34 -16.06 -3.63
N ILE A 149 -22.83 -14.96 -3.03
CA ILE A 149 -24.13 -14.92 -2.35
C ILE A 149 -25.29 -15.16 -3.34
N MET A 150 -25.32 -14.41 -4.44
CA MET A 150 -26.32 -14.56 -5.50
C MET A 150 -26.26 -15.94 -6.15
N ALA A 151 -25.06 -16.47 -6.41
CA ALA A 151 -24.89 -17.84 -6.92
C ALA A 151 -25.46 -18.88 -5.96
N LYS A 152 -25.16 -18.78 -4.65
CA LYS A 152 -25.71 -19.66 -3.62
C LYS A 152 -27.23 -19.55 -3.51
N LYS A 153 -27.79 -18.35 -3.72
CA LYS A 153 -29.23 -18.07 -3.65
C LYS A 153 -30.01 -18.47 -4.91
N GLY A 154 -29.33 -18.86 -5.99
CA GLY A 154 -29.93 -19.37 -7.22
C GLY A 154 -30.19 -18.32 -8.29
N TYR A 155 -29.58 -17.13 -8.19
CA TYR A 155 -29.68 -16.13 -9.24
C TYR A 155 -28.98 -16.61 -10.53
N THR A 156 -29.54 -16.28 -11.68
CA THR A 156 -29.06 -16.70 -13.01
C THR A 156 -28.36 -15.54 -13.70
N PHE A 157 -28.99 -14.38 -13.73
CA PHE A 157 -28.49 -13.17 -14.37
C PHE A 157 -28.58 -11.95 -13.46
N ALA A 158 -27.64 -11.02 -13.62
CA ALA A 158 -27.73 -9.71 -13.01
C ALA A 158 -27.27 -8.62 -13.97
N ARG A 159 -27.97 -7.49 -13.98
CA ARG A 159 -27.68 -6.37 -14.88
C ARG A 159 -27.18 -5.13 -14.14
N ILE A 160 -26.32 -4.41 -14.85
CA ILE A 160 -25.72 -3.13 -14.46
C ILE A 160 -25.93 -2.12 -15.59
N GLY A 161 -25.44 -0.89 -15.41
CA GLY A 161 -25.34 0.11 -16.47
C GLY A 161 -24.20 -0.23 -17.45
N GLY A 162 -23.94 0.67 -18.39
CA GLY A 162 -22.73 0.56 -19.25
C GLY A 162 -22.89 1.12 -20.66
N GLY A 163 -24.10 1.34 -21.14
CA GLY A 163 -24.34 2.00 -22.43
C GLY A 163 -23.78 1.22 -23.64
N ARG A 164 -23.77 -0.12 -23.56
CA ARG A 164 -23.32 -1.03 -24.63
C ARG A 164 -24.19 -2.29 -24.66
N PRO A 165 -24.28 -3.03 -25.79
CA PRO A 165 -25.00 -4.30 -25.83
C PRO A 165 -24.26 -5.37 -25.03
N TYR A 166 -25.03 -6.34 -24.54
CA TYR A 166 -24.55 -7.54 -23.88
C TYR A 166 -24.04 -8.56 -24.90
N ASP A 167 -22.80 -9.01 -24.71
CA ASP A 167 -22.20 -10.08 -25.49
C ASP A 167 -21.98 -11.31 -24.60
N PRO A 168 -22.86 -12.32 -24.66
CA PRO A 168 -22.82 -13.46 -23.75
C PRO A 168 -21.58 -14.34 -23.93
N ARG A 169 -20.73 -14.11 -24.94
CA ARG A 169 -19.47 -14.82 -25.13
C ARG A 169 -18.37 -14.30 -24.20
N VAL A 170 -18.46 -13.05 -23.76
CA VAL A 170 -17.39 -12.35 -23.03
C VAL A 170 -17.88 -11.63 -21.78
N ASP A 171 -19.17 -11.31 -21.69
CA ASP A 171 -19.75 -10.61 -20.56
C ASP A 171 -20.26 -11.60 -19.52
N HIS A 172 -19.79 -11.43 -18.28
CA HIS A 172 -20.22 -12.26 -17.16
C HIS A 172 -21.74 -12.12 -16.92
N PRO A 173 -22.48 -13.22 -16.67
CA PRO A 173 -23.93 -13.17 -16.55
C PRO A 173 -24.46 -12.35 -15.37
N TYR A 174 -23.61 -11.98 -14.40
CA TYR A 174 -23.96 -11.03 -13.32
C TYR A 174 -23.58 -9.57 -13.58
N PHE A 175 -23.03 -9.25 -14.75
CA PHE A 175 -22.63 -7.89 -15.12
C PHE A 175 -23.14 -7.54 -16.52
N ILE A 176 -24.42 -7.86 -16.77
CA ILE A 176 -25.06 -7.60 -18.05
C ILE A 176 -25.17 -6.08 -18.26
N PRO A 177 -24.52 -5.49 -19.26
CA PRO A 177 -24.60 -4.06 -19.53
C PRO A 177 -25.97 -3.70 -20.08
N SER A 178 -26.43 -2.48 -19.78
CA SER A 178 -27.70 -1.96 -20.26
C SER A 178 -27.62 -0.51 -20.71
N TYR A 179 -28.62 -0.09 -21.50
CA TYR A 179 -28.87 1.29 -21.88
C TYR A 179 -30.05 1.85 -21.09
N SER A 180 -29.81 2.83 -20.23
CA SER A 180 -30.89 3.59 -19.59
C SER A 180 -31.58 4.50 -20.59
N THR A 181 -32.87 4.78 -20.41
CA THR A 181 -33.58 5.87 -21.11
C THR A 181 -33.56 7.15 -20.26
N THR A 182 -33.43 8.33 -20.89
CA THR A 182 -33.40 9.64 -20.19
C THR A 182 -34.59 10.54 -20.51
N GLY A 183 -35.49 10.10 -21.40
CA GLY A 183 -36.75 10.79 -21.69
C GLY A 183 -36.72 11.78 -22.86
N ASP A 184 -35.54 12.10 -23.39
CA ASP A 184 -35.30 13.01 -24.51
C ASP A 184 -34.38 12.41 -25.60
N ASP A 185 -34.07 11.12 -25.49
CA ASP A 185 -32.94 10.44 -26.13
C ASP A 185 -33.36 9.48 -27.24
N LYS A 186 -34.45 9.81 -27.96
CA LYS A 186 -35.07 8.93 -28.97
C LYS A 186 -34.06 8.32 -29.94
N LEU A 187 -33.21 9.15 -30.55
CA LEU A 187 -32.24 8.69 -31.55
C LEU A 187 -31.22 7.73 -30.95
N ARG A 188 -30.67 8.06 -29.78
CA ARG A 188 -29.68 7.23 -29.08
C ARG A 188 -30.23 5.84 -28.73
N VAL A 189 -31.47 5.76 -28.26
CA VAL A 189 -32.11 4.48 -27.92
C VAL A 189 -32.39 3.65 -29.18
N LEU A 190 -32.84 4.27 -30.27
CA LEU A 190 -33.05 3.57 -31.54
C LEU A 190 -31.74 3.06 -32.15
N GLU A 191 -30.65 3.83 -32.04
CA GLU A 191 -29.30 3.41 -32.44
C GLU A 191 -28.78 2.27 -31.58
N ALA A 192 -29.05 2.29 -30.26
CA ALA A 192 -28.72 1.20 -29.35
C ALA A 192 -29.45 -0.10 -29.75
N ILE A 193 -30.76 -0.04 -30.02
CA ILE A 193 -31.57 -1.20 -30.44
C ILE A 193 -30.99 -1.88 -31.69
N GLN A 194 -30.47 -1.11 -32.65
CA GLN A 194 -29.84 -1.65 -33.87
C GLN A 194 -28.55 -2.44 -33.61
N GLN A 195 -27.99 -2.39 -32.40
CA GLN A 195 -26.81 -3.16 -32.02
C GLN A 195 -27.13 -4.61 -31.61
N ALA A 196 -28.41 -4.98 -31.54
CA ALA A 196 -28.86 -6.36 -31.31
C ALA A 196 -28.61 -7.22 -32.56
N ARG A 197 -27.35 -7.53 -32.84
CA ARG A 197 -26.88 -8.33 -33.97
C ARG A 197 -25.55 -8.99 -33.65
N ASP A 198 -25.10 -9.91 -34.49
CA ASP A 198 -23.78 -10.55 -34.40
C ASP A 198 -23.55 -11.27 -33.06
N GLY A 199 -24.64 -11.87 -32.55
CA GLY A 199 -24.65 -12.58 -31.28
C GLY A 199 -24.80 -11.71 -30.03
N LYS A 200 -25.03 -10.40 -30.19
CA LYS A 200 -25.19 -9.44 -29.09
C LYS A 200 -26.67 -9.14 -28.82
N ILE A 201 -26.96 -8.85 -27.57
CA ILE A 201 -28.31 -8.59 -27.03
C ILE A 201 -28.36 -7.16 -26.52
N VAL A 202 -29.41 -6.42 -26.84
CA VAL A 202 -29.60 -5.07 -26.28
C VAL A 202 -30.51 -5.16 -25.07
N VAL A 203 -30.05 -4.64 -23.93
CA VAL A 203 -30.84 -4.53 -22.70
C VAL A 203 -31.19 -3.06 -22.48
N LEU A 204 -32.47 -2.73 -22.40
CA LEU A 204 -32.95 -1.38 -22.11
C LEU A 204 -33.45 -1.30 -20.67
N THR A 205 -33.07 -0.23 -19.98
CA THR A 205 -33.47 0.08 -18.59
C THR A 205 -34.39 1.29 -18.62
N VAL A 206 -35.64 1.11 -18.20
CA VAL A 206 -36.68 2.14 -18.19
C VAL A 206 -37.18 2.31 -16.75
N HIS A 207 -37.14 3.52 -16.20
CA HIS A 207 -37.59 3.73 -14.81
C HIS A 207 -39.11 3.85 -14.77
N GLY A 208 -39.73 4.93 -15.24
CA GLY A 208 -41.21 5.04 -15.32
C GLY A 208 -41.74 5.66 -16.61
N VAL A 209 -43.02 5.39 -16.93
CA VAL A 209 -43.69 5.88 -18.15
C VAL A 209 -45.06 6.56 -17.89
N PRO A 210 -45.08 7.86 -17.53
CA PRO A 210 -43.96 8.60 -16.95
C PRO A 210 -43.65 8.08 -15.54
N ASP A 211 -42.47 8.37 -15.06
CA ASP A 211 -42.12 8.19 -13.66
C ASP A 211 -42.71 9.36 -12.84
N TYR A 212 -43.50 9.05 -11.80
CA TYR A 212 -44.05 10.03 -10.85
C TYR A 212 -43.23 10.12 -9.56
N ALA A 213 -42.26 9.22 -9.39
CA ALA A 213 -41.35 9.18 -8.25
C ALA A 213 -40.01 9.87 -8.59
N HIS A 214 -39.55 9.73 -9.83
CA HIS A 214 -38.21 10.13 -10.27
C HIS A 214 -38.26 10.98 -11.55
N ASP A 215 -38.54 12.28 -11.41
CA ASP A 215 -38.70 13.19 -12.54
C ASP A 215 -37.46 13.30 -13.45
N TRP A 216 -36.26 12.98 -12.93
CA TRP A 216 -34.99 13.08 -13.67
C TRP A 216 -34.67 11.87 -14.58
N VAL A 217 -35.42 10.77 -14.49
CA VAL A 217 -35.27 9.56 -15.32
C VAL A 217 -36.59 9.11 -15.97
N THR A 218 -37.57 10.02 -15.99
CA THR A 218 -38.90 9.78 -16.53
C THR A 218 -38.86 9.58 -18.05
N THR A 219 -39.58 8.58 -18.56
CA THR A 219 -39.75 8.39 -20.02
C THR A 219 -41.15 8.83 -20.44
N PRO A 220 -41.29 9.83 -21.33
CA PRO A 220 -42.59 10.23 -21.85
C PRO A 220 -43.36 9.09 -22.53
N ARG A 221 -44.69 9.10 -22.41
CA ARG A 221 -45.57 8.04 -22.93
C ARG A 221 -45.43 7.85 -24.44
N ASP A 222 -45.48 8.94 -25.18
CA ASP A 222 -45.31 8.97 -26.63
C ASP A 222 -43.93 8.48 -27.07
N LEU A 223 -42.89 8.78 -26.28
CA LEU A 223 -41.54 8.29 -26.53
C LEU A 223 -41.43 6.77 -26.32
N PHE A 224 -41.97 6.26 -25.21
CA PHE A 224 -41.98 4.82 -24.94
C PHE A 224 -42.82 4.04 -25.97
N GLU A 225 -44.01 4.54 -26.33
CA GLU A 225 -44.82 3.98 -27.40
C GLU A 225 -44.06 3.96 -28.74
N ALA A 226 -43.29 5.00 -29.04
CA ALA A 226 -42.46 5.03 -30.24
C ALA A 226 -41.35 3.95 -30.23
N TYR A 227 -40.76 3.64 -29.07
CA TYR A 227 -39.80 2.52 -28.96
C TYR A 227 -40.47 1.18 -29.22
N LEU A 228 -41.63 0.91 -28.61
CA LEU A 228 -42.36 -0.34 -28.80
C LEU A 228 -42.85 -0.50 -30.25
N GLN A 229 -43.33 0.60 -30.84
CA GLN A 229 -43.75 0.62 -32.24
C GLN A 229 -42.57 0.32 -33.17
N TYR A 230 -41.41 0.93 -32.93
CA TYR A 230 -40.19 0.64 -33.69
C TYR A 230 -39.76 -0.84 -33.57
N LEU A 231 -39.77 -1.40 -32.36
CA LEU A 231 -39.45 -2.81 -32.12
C LEU A 231 -40.40 -3.73 -32.89
N ARG A 232 -41.71 -3.43 -32.89
CA ARG A 232 -42.72 -4.21 -33.61
C ARG A 232 -42.56 -4.10 -35.12
N ASP A 233 -42.47 -2.88 -35.65
CA ASP A 233 -42.41 -2.63 -37.09
C ASP A 233 -41.15 -3.23 -37.73
N ASN A 234 -40.07 -3.32 -36.96
CA ASN A 234 -38.80 -3.91 -37.40
C ASN A 234 -38.62 -5.37 -36.97
N GLN A 235 -39.67 -5.99 -36.40
CA GLN A 235 -39.73 -7.41 -36.05
C GLN A 235 -38.65 -7.87 -35.05
N TYR A 236 -38.41 -7.08 -34.00
CA TYR A 236 -37.54 -7.49 -32.89
C TYR A 236 -38.22 -8.54 -32.01
N LYS A 237 -37.45 -9.52 -31.53
CA LYS A 237 -37.87 -10.42 -30.45
C LYS A 237 -37.58 -9.72 -29.12
N VAL A 238 -38.61 -9.52 -28.32
CA VAL A 238 -38.52 -8.80 -27.04
C VAL A 238 -38.90 -9.74 -25.89
N ILE A 239 -37.96 -9.99 -24.97
CA ILE A 239 -38.09 -10.97 -23.89
C ILE A 239 -37.76 -10.37 -22.51
N SER A 240 -38.01 -11.15 -21.46
CA SER A 240 -37.51 -10.84 -20.10
C SER A 240 -36.03 -11.22 -19.96
N LEU A 241 -35.38 -10.81 -18.88
CA LEU A 241 -33.98 -11.16 -18.61
C LEU A 241 -33.88 -12.64 -18.22
N ALA A 242 -34.86 -13.19 -17.49
CA ALA A 242 -34.93 -14.63 -17.18
C ALA A 242 -34.95 -15.50 -18.44
N ASP A 243 -35.65 -15.08 -19.50
CA ASP A 243 -35.76 -15.82 -20.76
C ASP A 243 -34.42 -15.96 -21.50
N LEU A 244 -33.38 -15.21 -21.11
CA LEU A 244 -32.03 -15.43 -21.62
C LEU A 244 -31.50 -16.85 -21.33
N ALA A 245 -32.05 -17.51 -20.31
CA ALA A 245 -31.74 -18.91 -20.00
C ALA A 245 -32.15 -19.89 -21.12
N GLU A 246 -32.98 -19.49 -22.09
CA GLU A 246 -33.26 -20.29 -23.29
C GLU A 246 -32.06 -20.40 -24.24
N TYR A 247 -31.12 -19.45 -24.12
CA TYR A 247 -29.99 -19.25 -25.03
C TYR A 247 -28.63 -19.44 -24.34
N ILE A 248 -28.55 -19.12 -23.05
CA ILE A 248 -27.30 -19.06 -22.28
C ILE A 248 -27.46 -19.97 -21.06
N ASP A 249 -26.51 -20.87 -20.83
CA ASP A 249 -26.39 -21.58 -19.57
C ASP A 249 -25.68 -20.65 -18.56
N PRO A 250 -26.40 -20.09 -17.57
CA PRO A 250 -25.82 -19.15 -16.63
C PRO A 250 -24.80 -19.80 -15.70
N VAL A 251 -24.91 -21.11 -15.43
CA VAL A 251 -23.97 -21.83 -14.57
C VAL A 251 -22.65 -22.02 -15.31
N ALA A 252 -22.71 -22.49 -16.55
CA ALA A 252 -21.53 -22.63 -17.41
C ALA A 252 -20.90 -21.27 -17.70
N ALA A 253 -21.70 -20.23 -17.98
CA ALA A 253 -21.20 -18.88 -18.26
C ALA A 253 -20.45 -18.29 -17.06
N ARG A 254 -20.97 -18.43 -15.83
CA ARG A 254 -20.25 -17.99 -14.60
C ARG A 254 -18.92 -18.71 -14.39
N LYS A 255 -18.84 -19.99 -14.80
CA LYS A 255 -17.62 -20.79 -14.65
C LYS A 255 -16.58 -20.43 -15.73
N ASN A 256 -17.03 -20.16 -16.94
CA ASN A 256 -16.17 -20.02 -18.12
C ASN A 256 -15.79 -18.56 -18.41
N ILE A 257 -16.61 -17.60 -17.99
CA ILE A 257 -16.36 -16.17 -18.18
C ILE A 257 -15.92 -15.58 -16.84
N PRO A 258 -14.74 -14.97 -16.73
CA PRO A 258 -14.33 -14.27 -15.51
C PRO A 258 -15.28 -13.12 -15.19
N ALA A 259 -15.58 -12.94 -13.90
CA ALA A 259 -16.49 -11.89 -13.42
C ALA A 259 -15.84 -10.50 -13.50
N THR A 260 -15.71 -9.92 -14.69
CA THR A 260 -15.14 -8.58 -14.88
C THR A 260 -16.15 -7.49 -14.52
N VAL A 261 -15.83 -6.65 -13.53
CA VAL A 261 -16.65 -5.48 -13.15
C VAL A 261 -16.23 -4.29 -14.02
N PRO A 262 -17.15 -3.56 -14.68
CA PRO A 262 -16.78 -2.29 -15.30
C PRO A 262 -16.52 -1.25 -14.23
N ASP A 263 -15.48 -0.42 -14.40
CA ASP A 263 -15.39 0.80 -13.61
C ASP A 263 -16.59 1.73 -13.93
N PRO A 264 -16.85 2.79 -13.13
CA PRO A 264 -17.93 3.76 -13.40
C PRO A 264 -17.84 4.45 -14.79
N LYS A 265 -16.75 4.24 -15.54
CA LYS A 265 -16.51 4.77 -16.89
C LYS A 265 -16.58 3.67 -17.98
N GLY A 266 -17.01 2.46 -17.65
CA GLY A 266 -17.23 1.36 -18.59
C GLY A 266 -15.96 0.64 -19.06
N LYS A 267 -14.80 0.82 -18.41
CA LYS A 267 -13.58 0.06 -18.76
C LYS A 267 -13.62 -1.35 -18.16
N PRO A 268 -13.33 -2.41 -18.94
CA PRO A 268 -13.24 -3.77 -18.40
C PRO A 268 -12.07 -3.87 -17.43
N VAL A 269 -12.34 -4.19 -16.17
CA VAL A 269 -11.30 -4.57 -15.20
C VAL A 269 -11.24 -6.09 -15.17
N VAL A 270 -10.15 -6.66 -15.69
CA VAL A 270 -9.85 -8.09 -15.55
C VAL A 270 -9.64 -8.35 -14.05
N LEU A 271 -10.46 -9.21 -13.44
CA LEU A 271 -10.21 -9.63 -12.07
C LEU A 271 -8.85 -10.34 -12.01
N PRO A 272 -7.99 -10.02 -11.04
CA PRO A 272 -6.70 -10.66 -10.93
C PRO A 272 -6.84 -12.18 -10.78
N GLU A 273 -5.96 -12.93 -11.44
CA GLU A 273 -5.79 -14.36 -11.19
C GLU A 273 -5.51 -14.60 -9.69
N THR A 274 -5.97 -15.72 -9.15
CA THR A 274 -5.63 -16.10 -7.77
C THR A 274 -4.14 -16.39 -7.67
N VAL A 275 -3.47 -15.78 -6.69
CA VAL A 275 -2.05 -16.02 -6.42
C VAL A 275 -1.94 -17.10 -5.35
N GLY A 276 -1.32 -18.23 -5.68
CA GLY A 276 -0.98 -19.27 -4.72
C GLY A 276 0.35 -18.99 -4.03
N ILE A 277 0.36 -18.89 -2.70
CA ILE A 277 1.57 -18.74 -1.88
C ILE A 277 1.68 -19.95 -0.95
N ASN A 278 2.79 -20.66 -1.05
CA ASN A 278 3.11 -21.81 -0.21
C ASN A 278 4.08 -21.37 0.90
N ILE A 279 3.73 -21.68 2.16
CA ILE A 279 4.57 -21.46 3.33
C ILE A 279 4.91 -22.82 3.95
N ASP A 280 6.20 -23.12 4.03
CA ASP A 280 6.73 -24.34 4.65
C ASP A 280 7.42 -24.01 5.97
N TYR A 281 6.69 -24.20 7.07
CA TYR A 281 7.20 -24.00 8.43
C TYR A 281 8.15 -25.10 8.89
N GLY A 282 8.21 -26.24 8.19
CA GLY A 282 9.23 -27.26 8.38
C GLY A 282 10.60 -26.86 7.81
N LYS A 283 10.66 -25.79 7.00
CA LYS A 283 11.89 -25.30 6.37
C LYS A 283 12.15 -23.84 6.72
N THR A 284 13.06 -23.61 7.67
CA THR A 284 13.50 -22.27 8.06
C THR A 284 14.64 -21.75 7.18
N VAL A 285 14.61 -20.46 6.82
CA VAL A 285 15.65 -19.81 5.99
C VAL A 285 16.63 -18.93 6.78
N GLY A 286 16.27 -18.51 7.99
CA GLY A 286 17.09 -17.70 8.87
C GLY A 286 16.29 -17.23 10.09
N ASP A 287 16.92 -16.47 10.98
CA ASP A 287 16.22 -15.87 12.13
C ASP A 287 15.45 -14.63 11.69
N MET A 288 14.37 -14.29 12.42
CA MET A 288 13.63 -13.03 12.23
C MET A 288 14.30 -11.93 13.06
N ASP A 289 15.44 -11.43 12.59
CA ASP A 289 16.13 -10.34 13.25
C ASP A 289 15.30 -9.04 13.18
N PRO A 290 15.25 -8.24 14.26
CA PRO A 290 14.47 -7.01 14.33
C PRO A 290 15.18 -5.83 13.61
N VAL A 291 15.60 -6.05 12.37
CA VAL A 291 16.30 -5.05 11.55
C VAL A 291 15.45 -3.82 11.26
N TYR A 292 14.15 -3.87 11.54
CA TYR A 292 13.18 -2.77 11.44
C TYR A 292 13.11 -1.86 12.66
N ALA A 293 13.71 -2.24 13.80
CA ALA A 293 13.66 -1.49 15.06
C ALA A 293 14.67 -0.31 15.09
N TRP A 294 14.80 0.40 13.97
CA TRP A 294 15.79 1.47 13.75
C TRP A 294 15.10 2.66 13.07
N PHE A 295 15.19 3.84 13.67
CA PHE A 295 14.53 5.06 13.19
C PHE A 295 15.47 6.26 13.27
N GLY A 296 15.22 7.28 12.46
CA GLY A 296 16.04 8.49 12.52
C GLY A 296 15.46 9.72 11.84
N HIS A 297 16.08 10.87 12.09
CA HIS A 297 15.65 12.18 11.58
C HIS A 297 16.75 13.25 11.66
N ASP A 298 16.62 14.30 10.84
CA ASP A 298 17.63 15.38 10.76
C ASP A 298 17.55 16.33 11.98
N GLU A 299 16.36 16.51 12.55
CA GLU A 299 16.06 17.57 13.51
C GLU A 299 15.94 17.01 14.95
N PRO A 300 17.03 16.96 15.74
CA PRO A 300 17.05 16.31 17.05
C PRO A 300 16.16 17.01 18.08
N ASN A 301 15.81 18.28 17.87
CA ASN A 301 15.05 19.06 18.84
C ASN A 301 13.56 18.69 18.88
N TYR A 302 13.01 18.03 17.83
CA TYR A 302 11.64 17.48 17.88
C TYR A 302 11.53 16.27 18.83
N THR A 303 12.63 15.55 19.09
CA THR A 303 12.68 14.37 19.99
C THR A 303 11.96 14.61 21.31
N TYR A 304 12.28 15.72 21.98
CA TYR A 304 11.74 16.05 23.31
C TYR A 304 10.50 16.95 23.24
N MET A 305 9.89 17.15 22.07
CA MET A 305 8.62 17.88 21.96
C MET A 305 7.43 16.97 22.29
N LYS A 306 6.21 17.50 22.22
CA LYS A 306 5.01 16.78 22.66
C LYS A 306 4.75 15.59 21.74
N ASP A 307 4.75 15.83 20.43
CA ASP A 307 4.39 14.81 19.46
C ASP A 307 5.57 13.87 19.18
N GLY A 308 6.81 14.36 19.24
CA GLY A 308 8.01 13.52 19.23
C GLY A 308 8.04 12.51 20.37
N ARG A 309 7.77 12.92 21.61
CA ARG A 309 7.64 11.98 22.74
C ARG A 309 6.51 10.97 22.55
N LYS A 310 5.38 11.38 21.96
CA LYS A 310 4.26 10.48 21.67
C LYS A 310 4.68 9.40 20.67
N LEU A 311 5.30 9.82 19.56
CA LEU A 311 5.78 8.91 18.52
C LEU A 311 6.83 7.93 19.07
N LEU A 312 7.83 8.42 19.81
CA LEU A 312 8.87 7.57 20.41
C LEU A 312 8.28 6.52 21.37
N SER A 313 7.24 6.89 22.13
CA SER A 313 6.57 5.93 23.02
C SER A 313 5.87 4.84 22.20
N GLY A 314 5.17 5.20 21.12
CA GLY A 314 4.55 4.23 20.21
C GLY A 314 5.57 3.34 19.48
N LEU A 315 6.75 3.86 19.16
CA LEU A 315 7.86 3.09 18.58
C LEU A 315 8.47 2.11 19.58
N ALA A 316 8.64 2.52 20.85
CA ALA A 316 9.10 1.63 21.90
C ALA A 316 8.09 0.49 22.15
N ASP A 317 6.80 0.81 22.19
CA ASP A 317 5.74 -0.17 22.45
C ASP A 317 5.56 -1.21 21.33
N LEU A 318 5.88 -0.86 20.08
CA LEU A 318 5.70 -1.78 18.94
C LEU A 318 6.84 -2.80 18.81
N SER A 319 7.98 -2.58 19.44
CA SER A 319 9.19 -3.39 19.24
C SER A 319 9.44 -4.34 20.41
N PRO A 320 9.69 -5.64 20.18
CA PRO A 320 10.04 -6.57 21.26
C PRO A 320 11.48 -6.38 21.77
N VAL A 321 12.27 -5.51 21.11
CA VAL A 321 13.65 -5.17 21.47
C VAL A 321 13.80 -3.65 21.60
N PRO A 322 14.84 -3.14 22.29
CA PRO A 322 15.16 -1.72 22.28
C PRO A 322 15.21 -1.16 20.86
N VAL A 323 14.47 -0.08 20.63
CA VAL A 323 14.54 0.66 19.38
C VAL A 323 15.80 1.51 19.36
N TYR A 324 16.48 1.52 18.22
CA TYR A 324 17.62 2.39 17.98
C TYR A 324 17.19 3.68 17.27
N VAL A 325 17.68 4.83 17.74
CA VAL A 325 17.34 6.15 17.19
C VAL A 325 18.60 6.88 16.74
N ARG A 326 18.65 7.29 15.47
CA ARG A 326 19.74 8.03 14.83
C ARG A 326 19.31 9.47 14.53
N THR A 327 20.08 10.48 14.94
CA THR A 327 19.72 11.88 14.68
C THR A 327 20.91 12.73 14.31
N HIS A 328 20.73 13.62 13.32
CA HIS A 328 21.76 14.62 12.96
C HIS A 328 21.85 15.75 14.00
N ASN A 329 22.77 16.70 13.76
CA ASN A 329 22.86 18.00 14.44
C ASN A 329 23.09 17.95 15.97
N LEU A 330 23.59 16.84 16.50
CA LEU A 330 23.87 16.66 17.92
C LEU A 330 25.01 17.54 18.45
N LEU A 331 25.84 18.12 17.57
CA LEU A 331 26.95 19.02 17.93
C LEU A 331 26.87 20.41 17.28
N THR A 332 25.80 20.72 16.54
CA THR A 332 25.61 22.02 15.91
C THR A 332 25.39 23.12 16.98
N THR A 333 26.06 24.27 16.82
CA THR A 333 25.93 25.45 17.70
C THR A 333 24.59 26.15 17.48
N GLY A 334 23.90 26.53 18.55
CA GLY A 334 22.59 27.19 18.43
C GLY A 334 21.84 27.30 19.75
N ASP A 335 20.52 27.36 19.68
CA ASP A 335 19.62 27.62 20.81
C ASP A 335 18.66 26.47 21.12
N GLY A 336 18.71 25.39 20.33
CA GLY A 336 17.77 24.27 20.44
C GLY A 336 16.41 24.49 19.79
N SER A 337 16.24 25.57 19.01
CA SER A 337 15.01 25.81 18.25
C SER A 337 14.95 24.87 17.05
N PRO A 338 13.94 23.98 16.95
CA PRO A 338 13.77 23.09 15.80
C PRO A 338 13.42 23.89 14.54
N ALA A 339 13.89 23.43 13.37
CA ALA A 339 13.44 23.90 12.07
C ALA A 339 13.69 22.83 11.01
N LEU A 340 13.01 22.88 9.88
CA LEU A 340 13.21 21.90 8.81
C LEU A 340 14.67 21.89 8.34
N LYS A 341 15.27 20.71 8.31
CA LYS A 341 16.69 20.46 8.03
C LYS A 341 17.67 21.15 8.99
N TRP A 342 17.23 21.49 10.20
CA TRP A 342 18.08 22.15 11.21
C TRP A 342 17.77 21.67 12.63
N GLY A 343 18.82 21.55 13.43
CA GLY A 343 18.74 21.45 14.87
C GLY A 343 20.04 21.92 15.51
N SER A 344 20.04 22.03 16.83
CA SER A 344 21.25 22.40 17.57
C SER A 344 21.16 21.96 19.02
N THR A 345 22.32 21.72 19.62
CA THR A 345 22.44 21.38 21.04
C THR A 345 23.31 22.36 21.80
N ASN A 346 24.13 23.14 21.09
CA ASN A 346 25.11 24.04 21.66
C ASN A 346 26.13 23.34 22.58
N ALA A 347 26.39 22.06 22.34
CA ALA A 347 27.25 21.23 23.18
C ALA A 347 28.68 21.76 23.36
N TYR A 348 29.17 22.56 22.40
CA TYR A 348 30.51 23.14 22.42
C TYR A 348 30.52 24.61 22.02
N THR A 349 31.19 25.41 22.83
CA THR A 349 31.61 26.79 22.52
C THR A 349 33.03 27.02 23.06
N GLU A 350 33.59 28.20 22.80
CA GLU A 350 34.86 28.61 23.41
C GLU A 350 34.68 29.94 24.13
N ASP A 351 35.39 30.12 25.24
CA ASP A 351 35.49 31.41 25.91
C ASP A 351 36.42 32.39 25.16
N GLU A 352 36.55 33.61 25.67
CA GLU A 352 37.40 34.64 25.05
C GLU A 352 38.88 34.26 24.96
N GLN A 353 39.34 33.25 25.70
CA GLN A 353 40.71 32.73 25.65
C GLN A 353 40.84 31.48 24.76
N GLY A 354 39.78 31.09 24.04
CA GLY A 354 39.76 29.91 23.18
C GLY A 354 39.74 28.59 23.96
N ARG A 355 39.33 28.61 25.25
CA ARG A 355 39.19 27.40 26.07
C ARG A 355 37.81 26.78 25.84
N PRO A 356 37.71 25.44 25.78
CA PRO A 356 36.45 24.77 25.52
C PRO A 356 35.44 24.98 26.67
N VAL A 357 34.19 25.21 26.30
CA VAL A 357 33.03 25.27 27.20
C VAL A 357 32.00 24.26 26.71
N TYR A 358 31.67 23.30 27.58
CA TYR A 358 30.71 22.23 27.28
C TYR A 358 29.38 22.49 27.97
N ASP A 359 28.28 22.38 27.22
CA ASP A 359 26.91 22.46 27.74
C ASP A 359 26.06 21.28 27.25
N TRP A 360 25.89 20.28 28.11
CA TRP A 360 25.14 19.07 27.77
C TRP A 360 23.63 19.23 27.95
N THR A 361 23.10 20.40 28.30
CA THR A 361 21.69 20.57 28.69
C THR A 361 20.71 20.08 27.63
N ILE A 362 20.93 20.40 26.35
CA ILE A 362 20.03 20.00 25.27
C ILE A 362 20.31 18.55 24.84
N VAL A 363 21.58 18.14 24.80
CA VAL A 363 21.97 16.75 24.56
C VAL A 363 21.29 15.82 25.56
N ASP A 364 21.33 16.16 26.84
CA ASP A 364 20.69 15.39 27.91
C ASP A 364 19.18 15.31 27.71
N LYS A 365 18.50 16.40 27.35
CA LYS A 365 17.05 16.36 27.04
C LYS A 365 16.71 15.37 25.93
N ILE A 366 17.53 15.31 24.88
CA ILE A 366 17.35 14.40 23.75
C ILE A 366 17.56 12.95 24.21
N PHE A 367 18.67 12.69 24.90
CA PHE A 367 19.08 11.32 25.26
C PHE A 367 18.27 10.76 26.43
N ASP A 368 17.90 11.58 27.42
CA ASP A 368 16.94 11.22 28.47
C ASP A 368 15.63 10.74 27.84
N THR A 369 15.15 11.46 26.82
CA THR A 369 13.91 11.11 26.12
C THR A 369 13.97 9.70 25.50
N TYR A 370 15.13 9.27 24.99
CA TYR A 370 15.35 7.91 24.49
C TYR A 370 15.46 6.89 25.63
N VAL A 371 16.36 7.13 26.59
CA VAL A 371 16.70 6.17 27.64
C VAL A 371 15.51 5.92 28.57
N GLU A 372 14.71 6.94 28.89
CA GLU A 372 13.47 6.80 29.68
C GLU A 372 12.45 5.85 29.02
N ARG A 373 12.54 5.63 27.70
CA ARG A 373 11.69 4.72 26.93
C ARG A 373 12.37 3.38 26.62
N GLY A 374 13.53 3.12 27.22
CA GLY A 374 14.32 1.92 26.95
C GLY A 374 14.93 1.87 25.54
N MET A 375 14.93 3.00 24.81
CA MET A 375 15.52 3.13 23.49
C MET A 375 17.03 3.36 23.59
N LYS A 376 17.76 3.09 22.50
CA LYS A 376 19.21 3.27 22.41
C LYS A 376 19.55 4.26 21.29
N PRO A 377 20.51 5.16 21.48
CA PRO A 377 20.97 6.00 20.38
C PRO A 377 21.95 5.24 19.46
N LEU A 378 21.82 5.50 18.15
CA LEU A 378 22.90 5.47 17.18
C LEU A 378 23.42 6.90 17.07
N VAL A 379 24.47 7.19 17.84
CA VAL A 379 24.99 8.54 18.06
C VAL A 379 25.79 8.99 16.85
N GLU A 380 25.20 9.87 16.06
CA GLU A 380 25.93 10.63 15.05
C GLU A 380 26.68 11.79 15.70
N ILE A 381 28.00 11.69 15.71
CA ILE A 381 28.91 12.72 16.19
C ILE A 381 29.07 13.75 15.07
N GLY A 382 28.18 14.74 15.08
CA GLY A 382 28.14 15.83 14.11
C GLY A 382 26.93 16.75 14.32
N PHE A 383 26.80 17.85 13.58
CA PHE A 383 27.83 18.38 12.68
C PHE A 383 28.78 19.32 13.44
N MET A 384 29.67 20.01 12.72
CA MET A 384 30.77 20.74 13.34
C MET A 384 30.28 21.92 14.20
N PRO A 385 30.65 22.02 15.49
CA PRO A 385 30.42 23.22 16.28
C PRO A 385 31.03 24.45 15.62
N LYS A 386 30.35 25.60 15.70
CA LYS A 386 30.78 26.84 15.04
C LYS A 386 32.20 27.26 15.41
N ALA A 387 32.56 27.13 16.68
CA ALA A 387 33.89 27.51 17.17
C ALA A 387 35.02 26.57 16.70
N LEU A 388 34.70 25.37 16.24
CA LEU A 388 35.69 24.40 15.73
C LEU A 388 35.74 24.36 14.20
N SER A 389 34.74 24.89 13.50
CA SER A 389 34.71 24.85 12.05
C SER A 389 35.84 25.63 11.42
N SER A 390 36.56 25.02 10.47
CA SER A 390 37.57 25.68 9.64
C SER A 390 36.98 26.77 8.71
N LYS A 391 35.65 26.80 8.53
CA LYS A 391 34.96 27.86 7.81
C LYS A 391 33.59 28.12 8.43
N PRO A 392 33.53 28.88 9.54
CA PRO A 392 32.33 28.96 10.38
C PRO A 392 31.21 29.81 9.80
N GLU A 393 31.46 30.69 8.82
CA GLU A 393 30.46 31.62 8.30
C GLU A 393 30.15 31.42 6.80
N PRO A 394 28.87 31.52 6.39
CA PRO A 394 27.68 31.60 7.25
C PRO A 394 27.48 30.31 8.05
N TYR A 395 26.93 30.35 9.28
CA TYR A 395 26.73 29.15 10.11
C TYR A 395 25.32 28.56 10.04
N ARG A 396 24.31 29.23 10.62
CA ARG A 396 22.91 28.78 10.56
C ARG A 396 22.31 29.13 9.21
N HIS A 397 21.57 28.18 8.64
CA HIS A 397 20.78 28.43 7.44
C HIS A 397 19.29 28.53 7.77
N ASP A 398 18.54 29.15 6.87
CA ASP A 398 17.07 29.16 6.87
C ASP A 398 16.59 28.41 5.62
N TRP A 399 16.17 27.15 5.80
CA TRP A 399 15.70 26.30 4.70
C TRP A 399 14.19 26.05 4.81
N ALA A 400 13.52 26.03 3.66
CA ALA A 400 12.12 25.69 3.53
C ALA A 400 11.91 24.86 2.24
N PRO A 401 10.82 24.07 2.14
CA PRO A 401 10.50 23.33 0.93
C PRO A 401 10.49 24.23 -0.30
N GLY A 402 11.22 23.83 -1.35
CA GLY A 402 11.39 24.59 -2.59
C GLY A 402 12.67 25.42 -2.68
N ASN A 403 13.35 25.66 -1.56
CA ASN A 403 14.69 26.23 -1.59
C ASN A 403 15.70 25.20 -2.16
N PRO A 404 16.73 25.64 -2.91
CA PRO A 404 17.77 24.75 -3.39
C PRO A 404 18.38 23.94 -2.23
N TYR A 405 18.44 22.61 -2.36
CA TYR A 405 18.90 21.72 -1.30
C TYR A 405 20.32 22.06 -0.82
N GLY A 406 21.21 22.45 -1.74
CA GLY A 406 22.59 22.81 -1.40
C GLY A 406 22.75 24.01 -0.46
N ASN A 407 21.69 24.79 -0.23
CA ASN A 407 21.73 25.93 0.70
C ASN A 407 21.83 25.50 2.16
N ILE A 408 21.64 24.20 2.47
CA ILE A 408 21.83 23.70 3.84
C ILE A 408 23.32 23.62 4.20
N TYR A 409 24.22 23.46 3.23
CA TYR A 409 25.65 23.26 3.48
C TYR A 409 26.33 24.58 3.84
N THR A 410 26.40 24.85 5.13
CA THR A 410 26.98 26.06 5.71
C THR A 410 28.17 25.70 6.60
N GLY A 411 28.57 26.58 7.52
CA GLY A 411 29.79 26.42 8.30
C GLY A 411 29.84 25.17 9.17
N TRP A 412 28.70 24.53 9.47
CA TRP A 412 28.68 23.24 10.17
C TRP A 412 29.22 22.08 9.33
N ALA A 413 29.29 22.20 8.00
CA ALA A 413 29.65 21.10 7.09
C ALA A 413 31.17 20.94 6.87
N TYR A 414 31.99 21.80 7.48
CA TYR A 414 33.43 21.85 7.25
C TYR A 414 34.22 21.07 8.31
N PRO A 415 35.43 20.59 7.97
CA PRO A 415 36.33 19.93 8.93
C PRO A 415 36.69 20.83 10.12
N PRO A 416 37.13 20.24 11.25
CA PRO A 416 37.59 21.02 12.38
C PRO A 416 38.92 21.72 12.04
N GLU A 417 39.11 22.95 12.52
CA GLU A 417 40.40 23.65 12.48
C GLU A 417 41.43 22.96 13.38
N ASP A 418 40.98 22.42 14.52
CA ASP A 418 41.80 21.68 15.48
C ASP A 418 41.18 20.30 15.80
N TYR A 419 41.81 19.25 15.27
CA TYR A 419 41.40 17.86 15.48
C TYR A 419 41.61 17.38 16.93
N THR A 420 42.52 18.01 17.68
CA THR A 420 42.75 17.68 19.09
C THR A 420 41.59 18.19 19.95
N LYS A 421 41.14 19.43 19.70
CA LYS A 421 39.95 19.98 20.36
C LYS A 421 38.68 19.20 20.00
N TRP A 422 38.55 18.78 18.74
CA TRP A 422 37.48 17.86 18.31
C TRP A 422 37.51 16.55 19.10
N ALA A 423 38.66 15.87 19.16
CA ALA A 423 38.80 14.63 19.91
C ALA A 423 38.52 14.81 21.41
N GLU A 424 38.91 15.95 21.99
CA GLU A 424 38.62 16.23 23.40
C GLU A 424 37.11 16.45 23.63
N LEU A 425 36.41 17.15 22.73
CA LEU A 425 34.94 17.27 22.78
C LEU A 425 34.27 15.88 22.77
N VAL A 426 34.67 15.01 21.83
CA VAL A 426 34.10 13.65 21.73
C VAL A 426 34.40 12.85 23.00
N TYR A 427 35.63 12.89 23.51
CA TYR A 427 36.02 12.21 24.74
C TYR A 427 35.18 12.68 25.94
N GLN A 428 35.01 13.99 26.11
CA GLN A 428 34.21 14.56 27.19
C GLN A 428 32.73 14.18 27.07
N TRP A 429 32.20 14.12 25.85
CA TRP A 429 30.82 13.70 25.63
C TRP A 429 30.57 12.25 26.02
N VAL A 430 31.42 11.32 25.56
CA VAL A 430 31.29 9.89 25.90
C VAL A 430 31.43 9.69 27.41
N ARG A 431 32.38 10.40 28.04
CA ARG A 431 32.52 10.38 29.50
C ARG A 431 31.28 10.87 30.23
N HIS A 432 30.72 12.01 29.81
CA HIS A 432 29.48 12.55 30.36
C HIS A 432 28.32 11.55 30.22
N ALA A 433 28.19 10.90 29.05
CA ALA A 433 27.18 9.88 28.84
C ALA A 433 27.37 8.68 29.79
N VAL A 434 28.60 8.20 29.99
CA VAL A 434 28.90 7.11 30.94
C VAL A 434 28.58 7.52 32.38
N ASP A 435 28.92 8.75 32.77
CA ASP A 435 28.66 9.27 34.11
C ASP A 435 27.15 9.45 34.35
N ARG A 436 26.37 9.85 33.34
CA ARG A 436 24.93 10.10 33.42
C ARG A 436 24.08 8.83 33.33
N TYR A 437 24.33 7.98 32.34
CA TYR A 437 23.48 6.82 32.02
C TYR A 437 24.05 5.49 32.50
N GLY A 438 25.32 5.48 32.93
CA GLY A 438 26.02 4.30 33.39
C GLY A 438 26.71 3.54 32.26
N LYS A 439 27.86 2.93 32.58
CA LYS A 439 28.71 2.22 31.63
C LYS A 439 27.95 1.18 30.80
N THR A 440 27.18 0.29 31.44
CA THR A 440 26.47 -0.80 30.76
C THR A 440 25.45 -0.29 29.74
N GLU A 441 24.82 0.85 30.01
CA GLU A 441 23.89 1.48 29.09
C GLU A 441 24.64 1.96 27.84
N VAL A 442 25.72 2.74 28.04
CA VAL A 442 26.49 3.36 26.96
C VAL A 442 27.28 2.35 26.12
N GLU A 443 27.69 1.22 26.70
CA GLU A 443 28.29 0.09 25.97
C GLU A 443 27.33 -0.52 24.92
N SER A 444 26.02 -0.34 25.08
CA SER A 444 25.01 -0.83 24.12
C SER A 444 24.70 0.14 22.98
N TRP A 445 25.25 1.35 23.02
CA TRP A 445 25.04 2.40 22.02
C TRP A 445 26.02 2.24 20.87
N TYR A 446 25.59 2.68 19.70
CA TYR A 446 26.45 2.77 18.51
C TYR A 446 26.91 4.21 18.34
N TRP A 447 28.16 4.40 17.94
CA TRP A 447 28.76 5.71 17.70
C TRP A 447 29.28 5.78 16.27
N GLU A 448 29.15 6.95 15.65
CA GLU A 448 29.68 7.20 14.32
C GLU A 448 30.05 8.67 14.14
N PRO A 449 31.11 9.00 13.38
CA PRO A 449 31.33 10.36 12.93
C PRO A 449 30.57 10.63 11.63
N TRP A 450 29.83 11.73 11.65
CA TRP A 450 29.30 12.41 10.47
C TRP A 450 28.18 11.68 9.69
N ASN A 451 27.71 12.35 8.64
CA ASN A 451 26.68 11.87 7.71
C ASN A 451 27.10 12.09 6.25
N GLU A 452 26.93 11.08 5.39
CA GLU A 452 27.18 11.15 3.94
C GLU A 452 28.46 11.93 3.54
N PRO A 453 29.63 11.60 4.11
CA PRO A 453 30.88 12.37 3.93
C PRO A 453 31.42 12.35 2.49
N ASN A 454 30.83 11.54 1.62
CA ASN A 454 31.16 11.48 0.20
C ASN A 454 30.41 12.51 -0.68
N ILE A 455 29.51 13.31 -0.08
CA ILE A 455 28.82 14.42 -0.75
C ILE A 455 28.86 15.70 0.10
N GLY A 456 28.09 16.73 -0.29
CA GLY A 456 28.15 18.08 0.27
C GLY A 456 27.89 18.23 1.78
N TYR A 457 27.41 17.18 2.47
CA TYR A 457 27.38 17.16 3.95
C TYR A 457 28.78 17.27 4.56
N TRP A 458 29.83 16.90 3.82
CA TRP A 458 31.23 17.13 4.17
C TRP A 458 31.90 17.99 3.11
N GLN A 459 32.49 19.10 3.54
CA GLN A 459 33.18 20.04 2.66
C GLN A 459 34.71 19.86 2.65
N GLY A 460 35.21 18.83 3.35
CA GLY A 460 36.61 18.41 3.28
C GLY A 460 36.86 17.34 2.23
N THR A 461 38.10 16.86 2.19
CA THR A 461 38.53 15.72 1.37
C THR A 461 38.20 14.39 2.04
N THR A 462 38.25 13.29 1.26
CA THR A 462 38.19 11.93 1.82
C THR A 462 39.27 11.70 2.87
N GLU A 463 40.50 12.18 2.63
CA GLU A 463 41.61 12.06 3.59
C GLU A 463 41.31 12.77 4.91
N GLU A 464 40.76 13.99 4.84
CA GLU A 464 40.35 14.73 6.04
C GLU A 464 39.20 14.04 6.78
N TYR A 465 38.30 13.34 6.09
CA TYR A 465 37.28 12.51 6.75
C TYR A 465 37.90 11.30 7.45
N LEU A 466 38.82 10.57 6.81
CA LEU A 466 39.52 9.46 7.46
C LEU A 466 40.28 9.93 8.70
N LYS A 467 40.89 11.12 8.64
CA LYS A 467 41.49 11.79 9.79
C LYS A 467 40.44 12.11 10.87
N LEU A 468 39.27 12.64 10.50
CA LEU A 468 38.17 12.90 11.45
C LEU A 468 37.74 11.61 12.15
N TYR A 469 37.59 10.51 11.38
CA TYR A 469 37.23 9.20 11.89
C TYR A 469 38.24 8.72 12.94
N ASP A 470 39.53 8.77 12.63
CA ASP A 470 40.59 8.30 13.54
C ASP A 470 40.59 9.05 14.88
N TYR A 471 40.51 10.38 14.85
CA TYR A 471 40.45 11.20 16.06
C TYR A 471 39.16 10.94 16.86
N THR A 472 38.05 10.68 16.17
CA THR A 472 36.77 10.33 16.82
C THR A 472 36.84 8.96 17.47
N ALA A 473 37.30 7.94 16.74
CA ALA A 473 37.39 6.57 17.21
C ALA A 473 38.37 6.45 18.38
N ASP A 474 39.52 7.12 18.32
CA ASP A 474 40.46 7.21 19.44
C ASP A 474 39.77 7.84 20.66
N ALA A 475 39.13 9.00 20.52
CA ALA A 475 38.45 9.67 21.62
C ALA A 475 37.35 8.82 22.28
N VAL A 476 36.52 8.16 21.47
CA VAL A 476 35.47 7.24 21.95
C VAL A 476 36.09 6.08 22.73
N LYS A 477 37.12 5.42 22.17
CA LYS A 477 37.77 4.26 22.82
C LYS A 477 38.59 4.67 24.04
N ARG A 478 39.17 5.88 24.08
CA ARG A 478 39.82 6.44 25.29
C ARG A 478 38.83 6.65 26.42
N ALA A 479 37.63 7.15 26.13
CA ALA A 479 36.58 7.37 27.13
C ALA A 479 35.93 6.06 27.60
N LEU A 480 35.63 5.15 26.66
CA LEU A 480 35.02 3.86 26.91
C LEU A 480 35.59 2.81 25.92
N PRO A 481 36.59 2.02 26.32
CA PRO A 481 37.27 1.06 25.41
C PRO A 481 36.37 0.03 24.75
N THR A 482 35.22 -0.26 25.36
CA THR A 482 34.22 -1.24 24.93
C THR A 482 33.08 -0.63 24.10
N ALA A 483 33.06 0.69 23.90
CA ALA A 483 32.05 1.37 23.07
C ALA A 483 32.09 0.88 21.63
N ILE A 484 30.94 0.83 20.96
CA ILE A 484 30.81 0.37 19.57
C ILE A 484 30.97 1.59 18.63
N ILE A 485 32.01 1.63 17.80
CA ILE A 485 32.27 2.72 16.83
C ILE A 485 32.27 2.18 15.40
N GLY A 486 31.73 2.94 14.45
CA GLY A 486 31.73 2.53 13.04
C GLY A 486 31.26 3.62 12.08
N GLY A 487 31.00 3.22 10.83
CA GLY A 487 30.71 4.14 9.73
C GLY A 487 30.88 3.50 8.34
N PRO A 488 30.99 4.30 7.26
CA PRO A 488 31.05 5.76 7.25
C PRO A 488 29.69 6.45 7.00
N HIS A 489 28.61 5.69 6.85
CA HIS A 489 27.32 6.21 6.39
C HIS A 489 27.43 7.06 5.11
N SER A 490 28.19 6.55 4.14
CA SER A 490 28.21 7.09 2.78
C SER A 490 26.83 6.96 2.11
N THR A 491 26.62 7.69 1.02
CA THR A 491 25.43 7.50 0.18
C THR A 491 25.36 6.10 -0.47
N GLY A 492 24.31 5.87 -1.27
CA GLY A 492 24.02 4.62 -1.99
C GLY A 492 25.18 3.99 -2.75
N PRO A 493 25.68 2.80 -2.35
CA PRO A 493 26.83 2.16 -2.99
C PRO A 493 26.62 1.72 -4.44
N SER A 494 25.42 1.77 -5.00
CA SER A 494 25.24 1.53 -6.44
C SER A 494 25.77 2.66 -7.32
N TRP A 495 26.13 3.80 -6.70
CA TRP A 495 26.88 4.88 -7.33
C TRP A 495 28.38 4.67 -7.14
N ASP A 496 29.15 4.68 -8.25
CA ASP A 496 30.59 4.42 -8.24
C ASP A 496 31.38 5.24 -7.21
N LYS A 497 31.07 6.54 -7.03
CA LYS A 497 31.79 7.37 -6.05
C LYS A 497 31.49 6.98 -4.60
N ALA A 498 30.27 6.52 -4.31
CA ALA A 498 29.93 6.04 -2.99
C ALA A 498 30.56 4.68 -2.71
N ALA A 499 30.59 3.79 -3.71
CA ALA A 499 31.31 2.53 -3.61
C ALA A 499 32.81 2.74 -3.36
N GLU A 500 33.45 3.60 -4.14
CA GLU A 500 34.87 3.95 -3.98
C GLU A 500 35.16 4.52 -2.59
N PHE A 501 34.29 5.41 -2.08
CA PHE A 501 34.43 5.96 -0.73
C PHE A 501 34.31 4.88 0.35
N LEU A 502 33.30 4.01 0.26
CA LEU A 502 33.09 2.91 1.20
C LEU A 502 34.28 1.93 1.18
N GLU A 503 34.74 1.52 0.01
CA GLU A 503 35.90 0.64 -0.16
C GLU A 503 37.17 1.27 0.41
N THR A 504 37.38 2.58 0.17
CA THR A 504 38.53 3.34 0.70
C THR A 504 38.50 3.40 2.22
N PHE A 505 37.33 3.67 2.81
CA PHE A 505 37.16 3.70 4.27
C PHE A 505 37.41 2.32 4.90
N LEU A 506 36.85 1.26 4.31
CA LEU A 506 37.04 -0.10 4.81
C LEU A 506 38.50 -0.54 4.73
N GLN A 507 39.21 -0.14 3.67
CA GLN A 507 40.65 -0.40 3.54
C GLN A 507 41.46 0.41 4.56
N HIS A 508 41.13 1.69 4.78
CA HIS A 508 41.78 2.53 5.80
C HIS A 508 41.70 1.89 7.20
N CYS A 509 40.54 1.34 7.56
CA CYS A 509 40.38 0.67 8.84
C CYS A 509 41.23 -0.60 8.98
N ILE A 510 41.64 -1.25 7.87
CA ILE A 510 42.49 -2.46 7.90
C ILE A 510 43.95 -2.08 8.12
N ASP A 511 44.48 -1.22 7.25
CA ASP A 511 45.92 -0.95 7.20
C ASP A 511 46.30 0.51 6.89
N GLY A 512 45.31 1.40 6.78
CA GLY A 512 45.52 2.84 6.64
C GLY A 512 46.31 3.42 7.81
N LYS A 513 46.98 4.56 7.59
CA LYS A 513 47.70 5.24 8.67
C LYS A 513 46.68 5.92 9.59
N ASN A 514 46.65 5.51 10.86
CA ASN A 514 45.85 6.16 11.87
C ASN A 514 46.40 7.57 12.17
N TYR A 515 45.64 8.62 11.92
CA TYR A 515 46.08 10.01 12.10
C TYR A 515 46.13 10.46 13.57
N ALA A 516 45.42 9.78 14.47
CA ALA A 516 45.42 10.10 15.90
C ALA A 516 46.56 9.41 16.65
N THR A 517 46.81 8.12 16.37
CA THR A 517 47.81 7.30 17.07
C THR A 517 49.13 7.17 16.31
N GLY A 518 49.12 7.34 14.98
CA GLY A 518 50.26 7.06 14.10
C GLY A 518 50.46 5.58 13.76
N GLU A 519 49.61 4.68 14.27
CA GLU A 519 49.64 3.25 14.00
C GLU A 519 48.95 2.88 12.66
N SER A 520 48.84 1.59 12.35
CA SER A 520 48.16 1.08 11.15
C SER A 520 46.78 0.53 11.52
N GLY A 521 45.77 0.85 10.72
CA GLY A 521 44.37 0.51 10.92
C GLY A 521 43.63 1.48 11.86
N ALA A 522 42.32 1.34 11.90
CA ALA A 522 41.44 2.11 12.79
C ALA A 522 40.37 1.18 13.39
N PRO A 523 39.91 1.41 14.64
CA PRO A 523 38.85 0.62 15.23
C PRO A 523 37.58 0.66 14.37
N LEU A 524 36.98 -0.50 14.12
CA LEU A 524 35.74 -0.63 13.35
C LEU A 524 34.91 -1.79 13.92
N ASP A 525 33.79 -1.47 14.56
CA ASP A 525 32.90 -2.44 15.20
C ASP A 525 31.62 -2.71 14.39
N PHE A 526 31.27 -1.83 13.44
CA PHE A 526 30.17 -2.02 12.48
C PHE A 526 30.42 -1.23 11.18
N VAL A 527 29.82 -1.69 10.08
CA VAL A 527 29.90 -1.04 8.77
C VAL A 527 28.55 -0.41 8.42
N ALA A 528 28.58 0.75 7.77
CA ALA A 528 27.39 1.57 7.61
C ALA A 528 27.33 2.32 6.27
N PHE A 529 26.18 2.31 5.60
CA PHE A 529 25.92 3.04 4.34
C PHE A 529 24.43 3.36 4.20
N HIS A 530 24.05 4.22 3.26
CA HIS A 530 22.63 4.53 2.99
C HIS A 530 22.11 3.82 1.75
N ALA A 531 20.81 3.57 1.69
CA ALA A 531 20.17 2.97 0.52
C ALA A 531 18.78 3.57 0.33
N LYS A 532 18.59 4.28 -0.79
CA LYS A 532 17.38 5.05 -1.06
C LYS A 532 16.76 4.62 -2.39
N GLY A 533 15.43 4.73 -2.48
CA GLY A 533 14.73 4.59 -3.76
C GLY A 533 14.81 5.87 -4.59
N GLY A 534 13.83 6.08 -5.47
CA GLY A 534 13.74 7.29 -6.28
C GLY A 534 12.41 7.37 -7.02
N PRO A 535 11.33 7.81 -6.37
CA PRO A 535 10.04 7.99 -6.98
C PRO A 535 10.10 9.17 -7.95
N LYS A 536 9.25 9.10 -8.97
CA LYS A 536 9.05 10.19 -9.93
C LYS A 536 7.56 10.39 -10.12
N PHE A 537 7.16 11.60 -10.45
CA PHE A 537 5.83 11.83 -10.97
C PHE A 537 5.87 11.55 -12.47
N ILE A 538 5.10 10.58 -12.94
CA ILE A 538 4.99 10.25 -14.37
C ILE A 538 3.54 10.39 -14.80
N GLU A 539 3.31 11.17 -15.84
CA GLU A 539 1.99 11.46 -16.40
C GLU A 539 0.99 11.96 -15.35
N ASP A 540 0.27 11.06 -14.69
CA ASP A 540 -0.83 11.30 -13.76
C ASP A 540 -0.63 10.70 -12.35
N HIS A 541 0.49 10.00 -12.07
CA HIS A 541 0.69 9.31 -10.79
C HIS A 541 2.16 9.30 -10.33
N VAL A 542 2.35 8.94 -9.06
CA VAL A 542 3.68 8.66 -8.53
C VAL A 542 4.11 7.26 -8.95
N GLN A 543 5.30 7.16 -9.49
CA GLN A 543 5.94 5.89 -9.79
C GLN A 543 7.17 5.74 -8.89
N MET A 544 7.09 4.81 -7.93
CA MET A 544 8.18 4.45 -7.01
C MET A 544 9.34 3.79 -7.74
N ASN A 545 10.42 3.46 -7.01
CA ASN A 545 11.53 2.67 -7.55
C ASN A 545 12.22 1.86 -6.45
N LEU A 546 11.62 0.74 -6.06
CA LEU A 546 12.19 -0.17 -5.07
C LEU A 546 13.51 -0.79 -5.55
N GLY A 547 13.65 -1.03 -6.86
CA GLY A 547 14.85 -1.62 -7.44
C GLY A 547 16.12 -0.77 -7.22
N THR A 548 16.03 0.57 -7.27
CA THR A 548 17.17 1.43 -6.94
C THR A 548 17.65 1.19 -5.52
N GLN A 549 16.72 1.19 -4.56
CA GLN A 549 17.07 0.92 -3.17
C GLN A 549 17.72 -0.47 -3.01
N MET A 550 17.15 -1.50 -3.65
CA MET A 550 17.69 -2.86 -3.56
C MET A 550 19.05 -3.01 -4.25
N ARG A 551 19.37 -2.20 -5.27
CA ARG A 551 20.72 -2.16 -5.86
C ARG A 551 21.74 -1.56 -4.90
N ASP A 552 21.40 -0.48 -4.19
CA ASP A 552 22.27 0.07 -3.14
C ASP A 552 22.53 -0.96 -2.04
N VAL A 553 21.47 -1.60 -1.52
CA VAL A 553 21.58 -2.66 -0.50
C VAL A 553 22.44 -3.81 -1.01
N SER A 554 22.17 -4.31 -2.22
CA SER A 554 22.91 -5.42 -2.81
C SER A 554 24.38 -5.07 -3.00
N ARG A 555 24.71 -3.86 -3.48
CA ARG A 555 26.09 -3.46 -3.73
C ARG A 555 26.85 -3.19 -2.43
N GLY A 556 26.20 -2.59 -1.42
CA GLY A 556 26.80 -2.42 -0.10
C GLY A 556 27.12 -3.76 0.57
N PHE A 557 26.18 -4.72 0.54
CA PHE A 557 26.42 -6.07 1.07
C PHE A 557 27.51 -6.82 0.30
N GLU A 558 27.56 -6.69 -1.02
CA GLU A 558 28.64 -7.26 -1.84
C GLU A 558 30.02 -6.70 -1.46
N ILE A 559 30.13 -5.38 -1.32
CA ILE A 559 31.38 -4.71 -0.92
C ILE A 559 31.82 -5.25 0.44
N VAL A 560 30.97 -5.20 1.47
CA VAL A 560 31.34 -5.69 2.81
C VAL A 560 31.71 -7.17 2.79
N ALA A 561 30.98 -8.01 2.05
CA ALA A 561 31.29 -9.42 1.90
C ALA A 561 32.65 -9.68 1.23
N SER A 562 33.16 -8.75 0.41
CA SER A 562 34.47 -8.86 -0.25
C SER A 562 35.65 -8.54 0.66
N PHE A 563 35.44 -7.95 1.85
CA PHE A 563 36.48 -7.71 2.85
C PHE A 563 36.43 -8.79 3.93
N PRO A 564 37.33 -9.79 3.94
CA PRO A 564 37.28 -10.89 4.92
C PRO A 564 37.37 -10.43 6.38
N ALA A 565 38.08 -9.32 6.63
CA ALA A 565 38.18 -8.71 7.97
C ALA A 565 36.82 -8.21 8.48
N TRP A 566 35.95 -7.73 7.59
CA TRP A 566 34.74 -6.99 7.93
C TRP A 566 33.45 -7.75 7.65
N LYS A 567 33.49 -8.83 6.87
CA LYS A 567 32.30 -9.59 6.43
C LYS A 567 31.32 -9.95 7.55
N ASN A 568 31.83 -10.24 8.75
CA ASN A 568 31.01 -10.66 9.89
C ASN A 568 30.61 -9.52 10.82
N LEU A 569 31.12 -8.31 10.60
CA LEU A 569 30.71 -7.14 11.39
C LEU A 569 29.24 -6.81 11.10
N PRO A 570 28.50 -6.30 12.12
CA PRO A 570 27.18 -5.74 11.93
C PRO A 570 27.17 -4.71 10.80
N ILE A 571 26.17 -4.81 9.92
CA ILE A 571 25.88 -3.82 8.89
C ILE A 571 24.61 -3.05 9.27
N VAL A 572 24.71 -1.73 9.33
CA VAL A 572 23.58 -0.83 9.54
C VAL A 572 23.36 0.02 8.28
N ILE A 573 22.13 0.02 7.76
CA ILE A 573 21.75 0.95 6.70
C ILE A 573 21.19 2.22 7.37
N GLY A 574 21.98 3.29 7.43
CA GLY A 574 21.69 4.50 8.23
C GLY A 574 20.55 5.39 7.76
N GLU A 575 20.15 5.23 6.50
CA GLU A 575 18.95 5.82 5.90
C GLU A 575 18.43 4.86 4.83
N SER A 576 17.22 4.33 5.01
CA SER A 576 16.71 3.17 4.28
C SER A 576 15.29 3.36 3.74
N ASP A 577 15.13 4.39 2.90
CA ASP A 577 13.82 4.95 2.56
C ASP A 577 13.49 4.92 1.06
N PRO A 578 12.23 5.18 0.68
CA PRO A 578 11.86 5.22 -0.72
C PRO A 578 12.50 6.38 -1.51
N GLU A 579 13.05 7.41 -0.84
CA GLU A 579 13.90 8.48 -1.42
C GLU A 579 14.68 9.25 -0.34
N GLY A 580 15.17 10.48 -0.60
CA GLY A 580 16.14 11.17 0.26
C GLY A 580 15.64 12.35 1.11
N CYS A 581 14.70 13.17 0.66
CA CYS A 581 14.40 14.45 1.34
C CYS A 581 13.16 14.36 2.23
N ALA A 582 13.33 14.02 3.51
CA ALA A 582 12.22 13.87 4.45
C ALA A 582 11.35 15.14 4.61
N ALA A 583 11.99 16.31 4.72
CA ALA A 583 11.33 17.60 4.86
C ALA A 583 10.83 18.22 3.52
N CYS A 584 10.87 17.50 2.39
CA CYS A 584 10.36 18.00 1.12
C CYS A 584 8.85 17.73 0.99
N SER A 585 8.03 18.77 1.07
CA SER A 585 6.56 18.69 0.97
C SER A 585 6.06 18.23 -0.41
N MET A 586 4.89 17.58 -0.42
CA MET A 586 4.20 17.23 -1.67
C MET A 586 3.67 18.44 -2.46
N ASP A 587 3.49 19.60 -1.80
CA ASP A 587 3.02 20.82 -2.46
C ASP A 587 4.04 21.36 -3.47
N VAL A 588 5.32 21.17 -3.17
CA VAL A 588 6.44 21.54 -4.05
C VAL A 588 6.89 20.34 -4.90
N TYR A 589 6.83 19.14 -4.32
CA TYR A 589 7.30 17.90 -4.94
C TYR A 589 6.17 16.87 -4.98
N PRO A 590 5.25 16.93 -5.97
CA PRO A 590 4.05 16.09 -6.00
C PRO A 590 4.29 14.59 -5.90
N HIS A 591 5.48 14.13 -6.33
CA HIS A 591 5.90 12.74 -6.20
C HIS A 591 6.05 12.26 -4.75
N ASN A 592 6.00 13.14 -3.75
CA ASN A 592 6.05 12.78 -2.33
C ASN A 592 4.66 12.48 -1.73
N GLY A 593 3.58 12.61 -2.51
CA GLY A 593 2.22 12.32 -2.05
C GLY A 593 1.99 10.89 -1.56
N TYR A 594 2.78 9.92 -2.06
CA TYR A 594 2.70 8.50 -1.66
C TYR A 594 2.90 8.30 -0.14
N ARG A 595 3.63 9.21 0.52
CA ARG A 595 4.06 9.10 1.93
C ARG A 595 2.89 9.10 2.92
N ASN A 596 1.76 9.70 2.55
CA ASN A 596 0.59 9.78 3.42
C ASN A 596 -0.26 8.50 3.42
N GLY A 597 -0.25 7.76 2.31
CA GLY A 597 -1.18 6.66 2.06
C GLY A 597 -0.58 5.26 2.23
N THR A 598 -1.31 4.27 1.71
CA THR A 598 -0.98 2.84 1.73
C THR A 598 0.22 2.48 0.86
N MET A 599 0.60 3.36 -0.07
CA MET A 599 1.74 3.15 -0.96
C MET A 599 3.06 3.02 -0.16
N TYR A 600 3.27 3.90 0.83
CA TYR A 600 4.45 3.80 1.69
C TYR A 600 4.41 2.53 2.57
N SER A 601 3.22 2.10 3.00
CA SER A 601 3.03 0.88 3.78
C SER A 601 3.44 -0.37 3.00
N SER A 602 2.88 -0.56 1.81
CA SER A 602 3.20 -1.71 0.96
C SER A 602 4.65 -1.70 0.46
N TYR A 603 5.22 -0.52 0.15
CA TYR A 603 6.65 -0.39 -0.14
C TYR A 603 7.51 -0.89 1.03
N THR A 604 7.19 -0.46 2.25
CA THR A 604 7.96 -0.80 3.46
C THR A 604 7.92 -2.30 3.73
N ALA A 605 6.74 -2.92 3.69
CA ALA A 605 6.59 -4.36 3.83
C ALA A 605 7.43 -5.12 2.78
N ALA A 606 7.33 -4.70 1.52
CA ALA A 606 8.06 -5.32 0.43
C ALA A 606 9.58 -5.14 0.58
N ALA A 607 10.05 -3.95 0.92
CA ALA A 607 11.48 -3.61 1.00
C ALA A 607 12.21 -4.39 2.10
N PHE A 608 11.67 -4.43 3.32
CA PHE A 608 12.31 -5.11 4.45
C PHE A 608 12.48 -6.61 4.20
N ALA A 609 11.49 -7.27 3.61
CA ALA A 609 11.61 -8.68 3.22
C ALA A 609 12.77 -8.92 2.23
N ARG A 610 13.00 -8.00 1.28
CA ARG A 610 14.11 -8.14 0.30
C ARG A 610 15.47 -7.80 0.89
N LYS A 611 15.55 -6.85 1.83
CA LYS A 611 16.79 -6.57 2.57
C LYS A 611 17.29 -7.83 3.29
N MET A 612 16.40 -8.54 3.99
CA MET A 612 16.73 -9.81 4.63
C MET A 612 17.17 -10.89 3.63
N ALA A 613 16.45 -11.05 2.52
CA ALA A 613 16.82 -12.03 1.48
C ALA A 613 18.17 -11.71 0.80
N LEU A 614 18.50 -10.43 0.61
CA LEU A 614 19.81 -10.00 0.12
C LEU A 614 20.91 -10.29 1.14
N ALA A 615 20.67 -10.05 2.43
CA ALA A 615 21.62 -10.36 3.50
C ALA A 615 21.93 -11.87 3.54
N ASP A 616 20.89 -12.72 3.46
CA ASP A 616 21.03 -14.17 3.36
C ASP A 616 21.84 -14.59 2.12
N HIS A 617 21.62 -13.93 0.97
CA HIS A 617 22.32 -14.22 -0.27
C HIS A 617 23.83 -13.97 -0.18
N PHE A 618 24.23 -12.87 0.45
CA PHE A 618 25.65 -12.51 0.61
C PHE A 618 26.31 -13.13 1.85
N GLY A 619 25.50 -13.64 2.79
CA GLY A 619 25.97 -14.18 4.06
C GLY A 619 26.67 -13.11 4.90
N VAL A 620 26.00 -11.96 5.07
CA VAL A 620 26.48 -10.81 5.86
C VAL A 620 25.62 -10.61 7.11
N ASN A 621 26.18 -9.99 8.14
CA ASN A 621 25.51 -9.71 9.40
C ASN A 621 24.67 -8.42 9.31
N PHE A 622 23.47 -8.49 8.74
CA PHE A 622 22.58 -7.34 8.61
C PHE A 622 21.86 -7.05 9.93
N LYS A 623 22.24 -5.94 10.58
CA LYS A 623 21.81 -5.61 11.95
C LYS A 623 20.62 -4.66 12.02
N GLY A 624 20.53 -3.72 11.08
CA GLY A 624 19.51 -2.68 11.14
C GLY A 624 19.36 -1.89 9.86
N ALA A 625 18.14 -1.46 9.55
CA ALA A 625 17.84 -0.47 8.53
C ALA A 625 17.04 0.66 9.15
N VAL A 626 17.70 1.80 9.32
CA VAL A 626 17.12 3.02 9.87
C VAL A 626 16.07 3.55 8.88
N THR A 627 14.83 3.62 9.35
CA THR A 627 13.78 4.35 8.64
C THR A 627 13.96 5.84 8.95
N TRP A 628 14.38 6.63 7.98
CA TRP A 628 14.62 8.06 8.15
C TRP A 628 13.33 8.85 8.01
N ALA A 629 12.45 8.66 9.00
CA ALA A 629 11.13 9.27 9.11
C ALA A 629 10.76 9.43 10.59
N PHE A 630 10.35 10.64 10.99
CA PHE A 630 9.94 10.94 12.36
C PHE A 630 8.62 11.71 12.39
N GLU A 631 8.58 12.92 12.91
CA GLU A 631 7.43 13.82 12.88
C GLU A 631 7.93 15.27 12.78
N PHE A 632 7.03 16.17 12.37
CA PHE A 632 7.29 17.60 12.30
C PHE A 632 6.14 18.34 13.00
N GLU A 633 6.31 18.63 14.29
CA GLU A 633 5.29 19.28 15.12
C GLU A 633 4.94 20.67 14.53
N ASP A 634 3.66 21.05 14.64
CA ASP A 634 3.10 22.32 14.15
C ASP A 634 3.23 22.55 12.62
N GLN A 635 3.48 21.51 11.84
CA GLN A 635 3.43 21.56 10.39
C GLN A 635 2.04 21.21 9.84
N PRO A 636 1.72 21.61 8.59
CA PRO A 636 0.43 21.26 7.97
C PRO A 636 0.15 19.75 8.00
N TRP A 637 -1.10 19.41 8.22
CA TRP A 637 -1.57 18.03 8.34
C TRP A 637 -1.41 17.30 7.02
N PHE A 638 -0.78 16.12 7.05
CA PHE A 638 -0.57 15.26 5.88
C PHE A 638 0.09 15.98 4.70
N HIS A 639 1.04 16.88 4.97
CA HIS A 639 1.75 17.69 3.98
C HIS A 639 2.73 16.91 3.08
N GLY A 640 2.72 15.57 3.17
CA GLY A 640 3.59 14.72 2.38
C GLY A 640 5.06 14.82 2.76
N PHE A 641 5.39 15.25 3.99
CA PHE A 641 6.71 14.97 4.56
C PHE A 641 6.91 13.47 4.77
N ARG A 642 8.18 13.04 4.86
CA ARG A 642 8.50 11.65 5.24
C ARG A 642 8.59 11.58 6.76
N ASP A 643 7.44 11.37 7.35
CA ASP A 643 7.14 11.27 8.76
C ASP A 643 6.31 9.99 9.00
N LEU A 644 6.38 9.46 10.21
CA LEU A 644 5.58 8.34 10.69
C LEU A 644 4.30 8.82 11.38
N ALA A 645 4.27 10.08 11.82
CA ALA A 645 3.10 10.74 12.38
C ALA A 645 3.05 12.22 11.98
N THR A 646 1.84 12.78 11.86
CA THR A 646 1.61 14.21 11.61
C THR A 646 0.79 14.77 12.77
N ASN A 647 1.34 15.75 13.50
CA ASN A 647 0.70 16.37 14.66
C ASN A 647 0.17 15.34 15.68
N GLY A 648 0.99 14.31 15.95
CA GLY A 648 0.66 13.22 16.86
C GLY A 648 -0.32 12.16 16.33
N ILE A 649 -0.73 12.22 15.06
CA ILE A 649 -1.54 11.17 14.41
C ILE A 649 -0.67 10.28 13.55
N ASP A 650 -0.67 8.98 13.85
CA ASP A 650 0.14 8.01 13.11
C ASP A 650 -0.32 7.87 11.66
N LYS A 651 0.66 7.75 10.76
CA LYS A 651 0.43 7.44 9.35
C LYS A 651 0.34 5.94 9.13
N PRO A 652 -0.32 5.48 8.04
CA PRO A 652 -0.56 4.06 7.78
C PRO A 652 0.71 3.20 7.79
N VAL A 653 1.85 3.75 7.37
CA VAL A 653 3.15 3.06 7.37
C VAL A 653 3.58 2.59 8.76
N LEU A 654 3.24 3.32 9.84
CA LEU A 654 3.61 2.94 11.21
C LEU A 654 2.98 1.58 11.59
N ASN A 655 1.79 1.28 11.05
CA ASN A 655 1.11 0.01 11.29
C ASN A 655 1.85 -1.19 10.67
N VAL A 656 2.67 -0.98 9.64
CA VAL A 656 3.54 -2.04 9.09
C VAL A 656 4.69 -2.36 10.05
N PHE A 657 5.25 -1.36 10.73
CA PHE A 657 6.25 -1.59 11.79
C PHE A 657 5.64 -2.32 12.99
N ARG A 658 4.39 -1.99 13.37
CA ARG A 658 3.64 -2.77 14.37
C ARG A 658 3.48 -4.23 13.95
N MET A 659 3.17 -4.49 12.68
CA MET A 659 3.09 -5.85 12.16
C MET A 659 4.44 -6.57 12.21
N PHE A 660 5.55 -5.93 11.87
CA PHE A 660 6.89 -6.51 12.04
C PHE A 660 7.22 -6.83 13.50
N GLY A 661 6.84 -5.95 14.43
CA GLY A 661 6.94 -6.14 15.88
C GLY A 661 6.24 -7.39 16.41
N MET A 662 5.22 -7.88 15.69
CA MET A 662 4.45 -9.06 16.04
C MET A 662 5.04 -10.37 15.49
N MET A 663 6.03 -10.30 14.59
CA MET A 663 6.68 -11.45 13.95
C MET A 663 7.94 -11.83 14.73
N SER A 664 8.09 -13.11 15.06
CA SER A 664 9.21 -13.59 15.90
C SER A 664 9.64 -15.01 15.57
N GLY A 665 10.77 -15.44 16.12
CA GLY A 665 11.31 -16.78 15.88
C GLY A 665 12.09 -16.85 14.57
N ARG A 666 11.81 -17.87 13.75
CA ARG A 666 12.58 -18.17 12.54
C ARG A 666 11.75 -17.90 11.29
N ARG A 667 12.36 -17.28 10.28
CA ARG A 667 11.74 -17.06 8.98
C ARG A 667 11.53 -18.39 8.27
N ALA A 668 10.31 -18.63 7.80
CA ALA A 668 9.91 -19.83 7.06
C ALA A 668 10.12 -19.65 5.55
N ALA A 669 10.28 -20.76 4.82
CA ALA A 669 10.39 -20.74 3.37
C ALA A 669 9.05 -20.36 2.72
N VAL A 670 9.09 -19.39 1.81
CA VAL A 670 7.95 -18.93 1.02
C VAL A 670 8.21 -19.22 -0.46
N SER A 671 7.21 -19.77 -1.16
CA SER A 671 7.28 -20.09 -2.60
C SER A 671 5.87 -20.03 -3.22
N GLY A 672 5.73 -20.33 -4.52
CA GLY A 672 4.44 -20.33 -5.22
C GLY A 672 4.48 -19.53 -6.51
N ASP A 673 3.32 -19.02 -6.93
CA ASP A 673 3.14 -18.26 -8.18
C ASP A 673 3.54 -16.78 -8.00
N LEU A 674 4.70 -16.55 -7.39
CA LEU A 674 5.21 -15.23 -7.04
C LEU A 674 5.82 -14.55 -8.27
N ALA A 675 5.28 -13.40 -8.66
CA ALA A 675 5.76 -12.67 -9.84
C ALA A 675 7.16 -12.04 -9.65
N TYR A 676 7.58 -11.83 -8.39
CA TYR A 676 8.81 -11.11 -8.06
C TYR A 676 9.58 -11.77 -6.91
N ASP A 677 10.84 -12.14 -7.16
CA ASP A 677 11.81 -12.45 -6.11
C ASP A 677 12.73 -11.24 -5.82
N PHE A 678 13.64 -11.38 -4.86
CA PHE A 678 14.54 -10.29 -4.49
C PHE A 678 15.48 -9.85 -5.64
N ARG A 679 15.84 -10.77 -6.55
CA ARG A 679 16.71 -10.47 -7.70
C ARG A 679 15.96 -9.66 -8.74
N THR A 680 14.74 -10.08 -9.08
CA THR A 680 13.87 -9.40 -10.04
C THR A 680 13.53 -7.99 -9.55
N VAL A 681 13.21 -7.83 -8.25
CA VAL A 681 12.99 -6.50 -7.67
C VAL A 681 14.25 -5.64 -7.76
N ARG A 682 15.43 -6.17 -7.42
CA ARG A 682 16.71 -5.44 -7.55
C ARG A 682 16.99 -5.01 -9.00
N ASP A 683 16.81 -5.91 -9.95
CA ASP A 683 17.25 -5.71 -11.33
C ASP A 683 16.28 -4.83 -12.12
N SER A 684 14.96 -5.06 -11.98
CA SER A 684 13.94 -4.38 -12.78
C SER A 684 12.96 -3.52 -11.98
N SER A 685 13.00 -3.56 -10.65
CA SER A 685 11.92 -3.04 -9.79
C SER A 685 10.57 -3.74 -10.10
N VAL A 686 9.46 -3.25 -9.54
CA VAL A 686 8.12 -3.83 -9.73
C VAL A 686 7.37 -3.04 -10.80
N ARG A 687 7.76 -3.29 -12.06
CA ARG A 687 7.33 -2.56 -13.27
C ARG A 687 6.46 -3.37 -14.24
N GLY A 688 6.25 -4.64 -13.95
CA GLY A 688 5.57 -5.56 -14.86
C GLY A 688 4.05 -5.44 -14.79
N ALA A 689 3.36 -6.16 -15.67
CA ALA A 689 1.90 -6.14 -15.69
C ALA A 689 1.26 -6.74 -14.42
N LYS A 690 1.96 -7.67 -13.75
CA LYS A 690 1.53 -8.27 -12.48
C LYS A 690 2.04 -7.44 -11.32
N THR A 691 1.25 -7.41 -10.25
CA THR A 691 1.64 -6.78 -8.98
C THR A 691 2.52 -7.75 -8.18
N ASP A 692 3.36 -7.22 -7.29
CA ASP A 692 4.10 -8.02 -6.31
C ASP A 692 3.18 -8.41 -5.15
N VAL A 693 2.42 -9.49 -5.36
CA VAL A 693 1.70 -10.20 -4.30
C VAL A 693 2.61 -11.28 -3.73
N ASN A 694 3.07 -11.08 -2.50
CA ASN A 694 4.12 -11.91 -1.93
C ASN A 694 4.06 -11.86 -0.38
N ALA A 695 4.87 -12.67 0.29
CA ALA A 695 4.80 -12.85 1.73
C ALA A 695 6.16 -13.00 2.43
N LEU A 696 6.17 -12.67 3.71
CA LEU A 696 7.20 -13.00 4.69
C LEU A 696 6.51 -13.77 5.82
N ALA A 697 7.06 -14.91 6.22
CA ALA A 697 6.47 -15.75 7.25
C ALA A 697 7.47 -16.15 8.33
N THR A 698 6.99 -16.32 9.56
CA THR A 698 7.79 -16.72 10.72
C THR A 698 7.10 -17.80 11.53
N ILE A 699 7.89 -18.63 12.21
CA ILE A 699 7.42 -19.60 13.20
C ILE A 699 8.20 -19.47 14.51
N GLY A 700 7.45 -19.35 15.59
CA GLY A 700 7.90 -19.43 16.97
C GLY A 700 7.43 -20.72 17.64
N GLU A 701 7.56 -20.79 18.97
CA GLU A 701 7.20 -21.97 19.76
C GLU A 701 5.69 -22.25 19.78
N HIS A 702 4.89 -21.18 19.91
CA HIS A 702 3.42 -21.25 20.06
C HIS A 702 2.68 -20.32 19.09
N SER A 703 3.37 -19.82 18.07
CA SER A 703 2.76 -18.95 17.06
C SER A 703 3.46 -19.07 15.71
N ALA A 704 2.71 -18.71 14.67
CA ALA A 704 3.24 -18.49 13.35
C ALA A 704 2.62 -17.22 12.77
N GLU A 705 3.39 -16.45 12.03
CA GLU A 705 2.94 -15.21 11.41
C GLU A 705 3.19 -15.22 9.90
N ILE A 706 2.31 -14.56 9.16
CA ILE A 706 2.39 -14.40 7.71
C ILE A 706 2.03 -12.95 7.37
N MET A 707 3.02 -12.16 6.99
CA MET A 707 2.81 -10.85 6.40
C MET A 707 2.67 -11.00 4.88
N VAL A 708 1.55 -10.58 4.31
CA VAL A 708 1.27 -10.60 2.87
C VAL A 708 1.09 -9.16 2.39
N TRP A 709 1.70 -8.79 1.27
CA TRP A 709 1.53 -7.45 0.67
C TRP A 709 1.14 -7.57 -0.80
N ASN A 710 0.59 -6.47 -1.34
CA ASN A 710 0.31 -6.30 -2.77
C ASN A 710 0.92 -4.97 -3.24
N TYR A 711 2.19 -5.01 -3.61
CA TYR A 711 2.99 -3.85 -3.97
C TYR A 711 3.18 -3.75 -5.49
N HIS A 712 3.41 -2.54 -5.99
CA HIS A 712 3.93 -2.29 -7.33
C HIS A 712 4.35 -0.82 -7.41
N ASP A 713 5.34 -0.49 -8.23
CA ASP A 713 5.90 0.85 -8.17
C ASP A 713 4.91 1.96 -8.56
N ASP A 714 4.04 1.73 -9.53
CA ASP A 714 2.98 2.69 -9.87
C ASP A 714 1.95 2.81 -8.72
N ASP A 715 1.91 4.00 -8.12
CA ASP A 715 0.96 4.45 -7.10
C ASP A 715 -0.44 4.63 -7.71
N ARG A 716 -1.02 3.50 -8.06
CA ARG A 716 -2.37 3.36 -8.60
C ARG A 716 -3.11 2.34 -7.76
N LEU A 717 -4.33 2.67 -7.39
CA LEU A 717 -5.26 1.73 -6.81
C LEU A 717 -5.75 0.75 -7.89
N GLY A 718 -6.20 -0.41 -7.45
CA GLY A 718 -6.63 -1.49 -8.34
C GLY A 718 -7.46 -2.51 -7.57
N PRO A 719 -8.05 -3.49 -8.29
CA PRO A 719 -8.87 -4.51 -7.66
C PRO A 719 -8.05 -5.33 -6.65
N ALA A 720 -8.74 -5.88 -5.66
CA ALA A 720 -8.12 -6.80 -4.74
C ALA A 720 -7.77 -8.12 -5.42
N VAL A 721 -6.59 -8.65 -5.09
CA VAL A 721 -6.10 -9.91 -5.62
C VAL A 721 -6.52 -11.02 -4.66
N PRO A 722 -7.21 -12.08 -5.11
CA PRO A 722 -7.43 -13.27 -4.30
C PRO A 722 -6.11 -14.02 -4.10
N VAL A 723 -5.85 -14.44 -2.85
CA VAL A 723 -4.62 -15.14 -2.46
C VAL A 723 -4.98 -16.41 -1.72
N ASN A 724 -4.41 -17.51 -2.16
CA ASN A 724 -4.52 -18.82 -1.54
C ASN A 724 -3.21 -19.12 -0.80
N LEU A 725 -3.27 -19.18 0.53
CA LEU A 725 -2.13 -19.47 1.40
C LEU A 725 -2.14 -20.96 1.75
N ASN A 726 -1.17 -21.71 1.24
CA ASN A 726 -0.98 -23.13 1.53
C ASN A 726 0.08 -23.29 2.62
N LEU A 727 -0.35 -23.56 3.84
CA LEU A 727 0.52 -23.69 5.00
C LEU A 727 0.85 -25.16 5.25
N SER A 728 2.10 -25.45 5.55
CA SER A 728 2.59 -26.79 5.87
C SER A 728 3.65 -26.74 6.97
N GLY A 729 3.82 -27.85 7.70
CA GLY A 729 4.79 -27.94 8.81
C GLY A 729 4.30 -27.31 10.12
N LEU A 730 3.00 -27.08 10.26
CA LEU A 730 2.37 -26.64 11.50
C LEU A 730 2.12 -27.82 12.45
N PRO A 731 1.98 -27.61 13.76
CA PRO A 731 1.43 -28.63 14.66
C PRO A 731 -0.04 -28.94 14.34
N ASP A 732 -0.48 -30.15 14.62
CA ASP A 732 -1.89 -30.56 14.51
C ASP A 732 -2.72 -29.97 15.67
N GLY A 733 -3.95 -29.54 15.37
CA GLY A 733 -4.91 -29.07 16.36
C GLY A 733 -5.62 -27.78 15.98
N LYS A 734 -6.30 -27.17 16.96
CA LYS A 734 -7.01 -25.90 16.77
C LYS A 734 -6.06 -24.73 16.84
N MET A 735 -6.18 -23.82 15.89
CA MET A 735 -5.42 -22.58 15.82
C MET A 735 -6.35 -21.38 15.81
N GLN A 736 -6.05 -20.37 16.64
CA GLN A 736 -6.71 -19.08 16.52
C GLN A 736 -5.97 -18.23 15.48
N VAL A 737 -6.68 -17.76 14.47
CA VAL A 737 -6.18 -16.88 13.41
C VAL A 737 -6.67 -15.46 13.66
N GLN A 738 -5.75 -14.53 13.84
CA GLN A 738 -6.00 -13.09 13.88
C GLN A 738 -5.53 -12.47 12.55
N HIS A 739 -6.37 -11.68 11.88
CA HIS A 739 -6.04 -11.08 10.60
C HIS A 739 -6.05 -9.55 10.73
N TYR A 740 -4.87 -8.93 10.68
CA TYR A 740 -4.70 -7.48 10.70
C TYR A 740 -4.54 -6.90 9.29
N ARG A 741 -4.93 -5.64 9.09
CA ARG A 741 -4.93 -5.01 7.77
C ARG A 741 -4.52 -3.53 7.80
N VAL A 742 -3.63 -3.17 6.88
CA VAL A 742 -3.43 -1.80 6.40
C VAL A 742 -3.95 -1.71 4.96
N ASP A 743 -5.01 -0.92 4.73
CA ASP A 743 -5.51 -0.60 3.39
C ASP A 743 -6.26 0.75 3.36
N ALA A 744 -7.07 1.00 2.32
CA ALA A 744 -7.84 2.24 2.20
C ALA A 744 -8.91 2.39 3.31
N THR A 745 -9.29 1.30 3.96
CA THR A 745 -10.41 1.23 4.91
C THR A 745 -10.02 0.87 6.34
N HIS A 746 -8.82 0.30 6.56
CA HIS A 746 -8.34 -0.12 7.88
C HIS A 746 -6.95 0.43 8.17
N SER A 747 -6.71 0.83 9.43
CA SER A 747 -5.42 1.30 9.93
C SER A 747 -4.88 2.50 9.15
N ASN A 748 -5.76 3.43 8.76
CA ASN A 748 -5.47 4.50 7.81
C ASN A 748 -6.14 5.84 8.16
N ALA A 749 -5.47 6.61 9.01
CA ALA A 749 -5.88 7.96 9.38
C ALA A 749 -5.91 8.94 8.19
N TYR A 750 -5.09 8.74 7.15
CA TYR A 750 -5.08 9.63 5.99
C TYR A 750 -6.37 9.56 5.18
N THR A 751 -6.92 8.37 4.97
CA THR A 751 -8.22 8.22 4.30
C THR A 751 -9.36 8.78 5.15
N ALA A 752 -9.31 8.60 6.48
CA ALA A 752 -10.26 9.24 7.40
C ALA A 752 -10.20 10.78 7.31
N TRP A 753 -9.00 11.35 7.32
CA TRP A 753 -8.79 12.80 7.15
C TRP A 753 -9.34 13.34 5.83
N LYS A 754 -9.11 12.63 4.72
CA LYS A 754 -9.70 13.00 3.42
C LYS A 754 -11.24 12.98 3.45
N LYS A 755 -11.86 12.01 4.12
CA LYS A 755 -13.33 11.94 4.28
C LYS A 755 -13.88 13.13 5.07
N MET A 756 -13.09 13.72 5.97
CA MET A 756 -13.45 14.93 6.71
C MET A 756 -13.30 16.23 5.90
N GLY A 757 -12.94 16.16 4.62
CA GLY A 757 -12.65 17.32 3.79
C GLY A 757 -11.25 17.89 3.99
N SER A 758 -10.30 17.07 4.47
CA SER A 758 -8.89 17.43 4.62
C SER A 758 -8.62 18.65 5.51
N PRO A 759 -9.20 18.74 6.73
CA PRO A 759 -9.06 19.93 7.58
C PRO A 759 -7.60 20.14 8.02
N GLN A 760 -7.11 21.38 7.92
CA GLN A 760 -5.81 21.79 8.47
C GLN A 760 -5.88 22.22 9.93
N TYR A 761 -7.09 22.41 10.46
CA TYR A 761 -7.37 22.74 11.86
C TYR A 761 -8.47 21.81 12.39
N PRO A 762 -8.19 20.50 12.53
CA PRO A 762 -9.19 19.56 13.03
C PRO A 762 -9.57 19.90 14.48
N ASN A 763 -10.87 19.88 14.78
CA ASN A 763 -11.34 20.05 16.15
C ASN A 763 -11.11 18.77 16.98
N SER A 764 -11.30 18.83 18.30
CA SER A 764 -11.04 17.69 19.19
C SER A 764 -11.78 16.40 18.83
N ARG A 765 -12.98 16.49 18.27
CA ARG A 765 -13.73 15.31 17.79
C ARG A 765 -13.06 14.71 16.56
N GLN A 766 -12.69 15.55 15.59
CA GLN A 766 -11.98 15.09 14.39
C GLN A 766 -10.63 14.46 14.75
N VAL A 767 -9.88 15.05 15.68
CA VAL A 767 -8.62 14.47 16.18
C VAL A 767 -8.86 13.09 16.79
N ALA A 768 -9.87 12.92 17.64
CA ALA A 768 -10.19 11.61 18.23
C ALA A 768 -10.61 10.57 17.17
N GLU A 769 -11.35 10.97 16.14
CA GLU A 769 -11.70 10.10 15.00
C GLU A 769 -10.45 9.71 14.18
N LEU A 770 -9.47 10.61 14.03
CA LEU A 770 -8.19 10.31 13.38
C LEU A 770 -7.31 9.38 14.22
N GLU A 771 -7.22 9.58 15.53
CA GLU A 771 -6.50 8.67 16.44
C GLU A 771 -7.09 7.26 16.42
N ALA A 772 -8.42 7.14 16.41
CA ALA A 772 -9.08 5.84 16.31
C ALA A 772 -8.74 5.10 15.00
N ALA A 773 -8.61 5.85 13.90
CA ALA A 773 -8.27 5.29 12.58
C ALA A 773 -6.75 5.10 12.35
N SER A 774 -5.88 5.57 13.26
CA SER A 774 -4.42 5.51 13.08
C SER A 774 -3.80 4.22 13.61
N GLY A 775 -4.49 3.52 14.52
CA GLY A 775 -4.03 2.27 15.11
C GLY A 775 -4.08 1.07 14.16
N LEU A 776 -3.43 -0.03 14.55
CA LEU A 776 -3.45 -1.28 13.79
C LEU A 776 -4.76 -2.03 14.07
N GLU A 777 -5.56 -2.25 13.03
CA GLU A 777 -6.89 -2.85 13.10
C GLU A 777 -6.89 -4.31 12.63
N LEU A 778 -7.77 -5.11 13.25
CA LEU A 778 -8.20 -6.40 12.72
C LEU A 778 -9.14 -6.17 11.53
N LEU A 779 -8.91 -6.91 10.44
CA LEU A 779 -9.83 -6.94 9.29
C LEU A 779 -11.17 -7.56 9.68
N GLU A 780 -11.13 -8.57 10.53
CA GLU A 780 -12.28 -9.34 10.96
C GLU A 780 -12.04 -9.94 12.35
N ASN A 781 -13.12 -10.38 13.00
CA ASN A 781 -13.02 -11.06 14.29
C ASN A 781 -12.12 -12.30 14.19
N PRO A 782 -11.29 -12.61 15.21
CA PRO A 782 -10.45 -13.79 15.21
C PRO A 782 -11.27 -15.08 14.99
N LYS A 783 -10.73 -15.98 14.17
CA LYS A 783 -11.37 -17.25 13.80
C LYS A 783 -10.59 -18.43 14.35
N TRP A 784 -11.27 -19.57 14.50
CA TRP A 784 -10.63 -20.84 14.81
C TRP A 784 -10.56 -21.69 13.56
N GLU A 785 -9.36 -22.11 13.22
CA GLU A 785 -9.06 -23.04 12.13
C GLU A 785 -8.49 -24.34 12.72
N GLU A 786 -8.49 -25.41 11.95
CA GLU A 786 -7.96 -26.70 12.38
C GLU A 786 -6.92 -27.20 11.37
N THR A 787 -5.73 -27.49 11.87
CA THR A 787 -4.67 -28.11 11.08
C THR A 787 -4.84 -29.62 11.05
N GLN A 788 -4.68 -30.21 9.87
CA GLN A 788 -4.68 -31.66 9.68
C GLN A 788 -3.42 -32.11 8.95
N ALA A 789 -2.68 -33.05 9.54
CA ALA A 789 -1.38 -33.51 9.04
C ALA A 789 -0.40 -32.34 8.83
N GLY A 790 -0.42 -31.38 9.76
CA GLY A 790 0.39 -30.17 9.76
C GLY A 790 0.12 -29.20 8.61
N LYS A 791 -1.05 -29.29 7.98
CA LYS A 791 -1.46 -28.44 6.85
C LYS A 791 -2.69 -27.61 7.19
N LEU A 792 -2.73 -26.40 6.62
CA LEU A 792 -3.86 -25.49 6.68
C LEU A 792 -3.89 -24.65 5.40
N GLU A 793 -5.09 -24.43 4.86
CA GLU A 793 -5.29 -23.56 3.71
C GLU A 793 -6.09 -22.33 4.15
N LEU A 794 -5.58 -21.14 3.87
CA LEU A 794 -6.27 -19.88 4.16
C LEU A 794 -6.49 -19.10 2.85
N ASN A 795 -7.72 -18.63 2.66
CA ASN A 795 -8.09 -17.82 1.51
C ASN A 795 -8.31 -16.37 1.95
N ILE A 796 -7.53 -15.46 1.39
CA ILE A 796 -7.64 -14.01 1.67
C ILE A 796 -7.79 -13.22 0.37
N SER A 797 -8.19 -11.96 0.50
CA SER A 797 -8.16 -10.99 -0.58
C SER A 797 -7.35 -9.77 -0.16
N ILE A 798 -6.43 -9.32 -1.00
CA ILE A 798 -5.54 -8.21 -0.70
C ILE A 798 -5.67 -7.08 -1.74
N PRO A 799 -6.18 -5.89 -1.35
CA PRO A 799 -6.27 -4.75 -2.25
C PRO A 799 -4.88 -4.33 -2.73
N ARG A 800 -4.83 -3.69 -3.89
CA ARG A 800 -3.62 -2.99 -4.35
C ARG A 800 -3.13 -2.03 -3.26
N GLN A 801 -1.83 -2.05 -2.96
CA GLN A 801 -1.18 -1.36 -1.84
C GLN A 801 -1.55 -1.86 -0.43
N GLY A 802 -2.34 -2.93 -0.33
CA GLY A 802 -2.70 -3.53 0.95
C GLY A 802 -1.54 -4.30 1.58
N VAL A 803 -1.51 -4.33 2.91
CA VAL A 803 -0.65 -5.20 3.71
C VAL A 803 -1.51 -5.92 4.74
N SER A 804 -1.41 -7.24 4.82
CA SER A 804 -2.07 -8.07 5.82
C SER A 804 -1.05 -8.76 6.71
N LEU A 805 -1.36 -8.92 7.99
CA LEU A 805 -0.66 -9.84 8.87
C LEU A 805 -1.65 -10.87 9.41
N LEU A 806 -1.42 -12.14 9.10
CA LEU A 806 -2.12 -13.26 9.73
C LEU A 806 -1.25 -13.78 10.87
N LYS A 807 -1.81 -13.86 12.07
CA LYS A 807 -1.15 -14.42 13.25
C LYS A 807 -1.93 -15.64 13.73
N LEU A 808 -1.27 -16.79 13.69
CA LEU A 808 -1.77 -18.08 14.12
C LEU A 808 -1.21 -18.38 15.52
N ARG A 809 -2.05 -18.86 16.43
CA ARG A 809 -1.67 -19.29 17.79
C ARG A 809 -2.32 -20.62 18.12
N TRP A 810 -1.61 -21.51 18.80
CA TRP A 810 -2.10 -22.84 19.21
C TRP A 810 -1.78 -23.14 20.67
#